data_AF-A0AAV8WA46-F1
#
_entry.id   AF-A0AAV8WA46-F1
#
_cell.length_a   1.000
_cell.length_b   1.000
_cell.length_c   1.000
_cell.angle_alpha   90.00
_cell.angle_beta   90.00
_cell.angle_gamma   90.00
#
_symmetry.space_group_name_H-M   'P 1'
#
loop_
_entity.id
_entity.type
_entity.pdbx_description
1 polymer ?
#
loop_
_entity_poly.entity_id
_entity_poly.type
_entity_poly.pdbx_seq_one_letter_code
_entity_poly.pdbx_strand_id
1 'polypeptide(L)'
;MQNNRESTEMVEVEDLLNKDRNVVQSRKNIQCKVPIRFWIACMVFFTTYINYTTRVNMSISIVSMVAGSGGKKDIPECLREKGSNDTGNTTLPDYGPRYEWNEHIQSQILGSYFWGYVILSLPGGFIAEWLGPYWTIIGTEAISAVMNFVSIYAPDIHWGFLVFCRFIVGLCAGPTYPALQCLIARWAPPAEKGKFVAALMGNTLGTCVTWPLVGSITKSYGWDWGFHVVTIQKVVFLAIFAFITADSPADHKMISEEEKDFIAESQAGTVTKAKAVPPYLKIFTSLPFWALQVLHFGNLWGLYLQITNVPKYLSQVIGFDIKNAGFLAALPHLTRLFLGTGFGSLGDYLKKKKGVPNKFIRKFFVLFSHIFPGVFMIGIIFCGCDSVPIVVLLILSQAVNGAAVLTNLSNPQDLAPNFAGSIFGIISFIGGMTGFIVPAVTGAFIYENSGVEEYKGVFILGGCMYIGCGLFFIIFGRTETQKWNEKKDSQEEAAGASQPPKYLYKSKSCYVKKCFLWSREVKLSGFANGIEYVFGIIGYPVIELSMALQMADIHYIGMRNEQAACYAAQAIGYLTGTPGVVLVVSGPGLLHTFGGLANAQINCWPVLVIGGSAPQDHEGIGGFQECNQVDLARPYCKYSARPASISLIPMHVEKAIRVTKTGRPGAAYLDFPANILAGRVPIDTIPDQYGPTPVPVIYPNPAAIQEAVKVLLKAKRPLVIVGKGAAYAKAEKEVRELIDTTNLPFLATPMGKGVVPDTSPKCIAPARSLALQQADVILLLGARLNWILHFGRHPRFSPDIKVIQIDVCAEELHNSVKSEVAIQSDIKPAVAQILEGLKSNSFAMVADVSTPLNYYTVFHNLYESLPQNCIIVSEGANTMDIGRSMLFNDLPRHRLDAGTFGTMGVGPGFAIAAALYCRHYHPNKRVICVEGDSAFGFSGMEVETMVRYKLPITIVVVNNSGIYTGMEPEVYKEIQESGEVTKVTPPACLTYATRYENMMSLFGRVGYFVKTIPELKKVVQEALQVNDGPTVINVIINPTADRKPQTFRWLTESKL
;
A
#
# COMPACT_ATOMS: atom_id res chain seq x y z
N MET A 1 11.11 -50.72 39.79
CA MET A 1 10.72 -49.48 39.10
C MET A 1 11.91 -48.79 38.41
N GLN A 2 12.70 -49.51 37.60
CA GLN A 2 13.75 -48.84 36.79
C GLN A 2 14.12 -49.51 35.45
N ASN A 3 13.55 -50.69 35.11
CA ASN A 3 13.90 -51.40 33.87
C ASN A 3 12.81 -51.42 32.77
N ASN A 4 11.69 -50.71 32.95
CA ASN A 4 10.60 -50.69 31.96
C ASN A 4 10.41 -49.34 31.25
N ARG A 5 11.36 -48.41 31.38
CA ARG A 5 11.32 -47.12 30.65
C ARG A 5 12.32 -47.02 29.50
N GLU A 6 13.40 -47.80 29.51
CA GLU A 6 14.41 -47.75 28.44
C GLU A 6 14.02 -48.53 27.18
N SER A 7 13.13 -49.51 27.28
CA SER A 7 12.69 -50.32 26.12
C SER A 7 11.63 -49.65 25.26
N THR A 8 10.88 -48.68 25.80
CA THR A 8 9.84 -47.95 25.05
C THR A 8 10.42 -46.76 24.29
N GLU A 9 11.46 -46.11 24.82
CA GLU A 9 12.14 -45.00 24.13
C GLU A 9 13.01 -45.46 22.95
N MET A 10 13.60 -46.68 22.98
CA MET A 10 14.37 -47.18 21.82
C MET A 10 13.49 -47.56 20.62
N VAL A 11 12.24 -48.01 20.84
CA VAL A 11 11.33 -48.37 19.74
C VAL A 11 10.79 -47.13 19.03
N GLU A 12 10.54 -46.02 19.75
CA GLU A 12 10.13 -44.75 19.13
C GLU A 12 11.27 -44.07 18.35
N VAL A 13 12.52 -44.21 18.79
CA VAL A 13 13.69 -43.65 18.08
C VAL A 13 14.00 -44.44 16.79
N GLU A 14 13.80 -45.76 16.80
CA GLU A 14 14.04 -46.60 15.62
C GLU A 14 12.93 -46.45 14.56
N ASP A 15 11.68 -46.21 14.96
CA ASP A 15 10.59 -45.85 14.05
C ASP A 15 10.74 -44.45 13.43
N LEU A 16 11.30 -43.49 14.19
CA LEU A 16 11.63 -42.16 13.67
C LEU A 16 12.81 -42.21 12.67
N LEU A 17 13.84 -43.00 12.96
CA LEU A 17 15.00 -43.19 12.07
C LEU A 17 14.66 -43.99 10.80
N ASN A 18 13.69 -44.91 10.87
CA ASN A 18 13.19 -45.64 9.70
C ASN A 18 12.24 -44.79 8.84
N LYS A 19 11.49 -43.85 9.43
CA LYS A 19 10.74 -42.83 8.67
C LYS A 19 11.67 -41.93 7.87
N ASP A 20 12.79 -41.50 8.46
CA ASP A 20 13.77 -40.66 7.75
C ASP A 20 14.53 -41.43 6.65
N ARG A 21 14.83 -42.73 6.84
CA ARG A 21 15.37 -43.56 5.75
C ARG A 21 14.39 -43.74 4.60
N ASN A 22 13.10 -43.91 4.86
CA ASN A 22 12.08 -44.02 3.81
C ASN A 22 11.84 -42.69 3.06
N VAL A 23 12.01 -41.54 3.72
CA VAL A 23 11.98 -40.21 3.07
C VAL A 23 13.24 -39.97 2.22
N VAL A 24 14.40 -40.48 2.65
CA VAL A 24 15.64 -40.41 1.85
C VAL A 24 15.61 -41.40 0.68
N GLN A 25 14.95 -42.55 0.82
CA GLN A 25 14.77 -43.52 -0.26
C GLN A 25 13.71 -43.06 -1.29
N SER A 26 12.65 -42.35 -0.87
CA SER A 26 11.64 -41.79 -1.80
C SER A 26 12.19 -40.66 -2.68
N ARG A 27 13.20 -39.92 -2.21
CA ARG A 27 13.93 -38.90 -3.01
C ARG A 27 14.76 -39.49 -4.16
N LYS A 28 15.02 -40.81 -4.19
CA LYS A 28 15.82 -41.47 -5.25
C LYS A 28 14.98 -42.04 -6.40
N ASN A 29 13.65 -42.07 -6.31
CA ASN A 29 12.77 -42.63 -7.36
C ASN A 29 11.94 -41.55 -8.08
N ILE A 30 12.58 -40.47 -8.55
CA ILE A 30 11.94 -39.52 -9.46
C ILE A 30 11.94 -40.13 -10.88
N GLN A 31 10.91 -40.90 -11.19
CA GLN A 31 10.60 -41.32 -12.56
C GLN A 31 10.05 -40.11 -13.37
N CYS A 32 10.90 -39.61 -14.28
CA CYS A 32 10.60 -38.92 -15.54
C CYS A 32 9.32 -38.06 -15.65
N LYS A 33 9.32 -36.85 -15.06
CA LYS A 33 8.67 -35.67 -15.66
C LYS A 33 9.64 -34.49 -15.64
N VAL A 34 9.77 -33.77 -16.76
CA VAL A 34 10.60 -32.57 -16.85
C VAL A 34 10.00 -31.50 -15.93
N PRO A 35 10.78 -30.94 -14.98
CA PRO A 35 10.26 -30.00 -13.99
C PRO A 35 9.83 -28.67 -14.62
N ILE A 36 8.79 -28.02 -14.08
CA ILE A 36 8.27 -26.75 -14.61
C ILE A 36 9.34 -25.66 -14.56
N ARG A 37 10.22 -25.66 -13.54
CA ARG A 37 11.31 -24.68 -13.45
C ARG A 37 12.27 -24.71 -14.65
N PHE A 38 12.43 -25.87 -15.31
CA PHE A 38 13.20 -25.97 -16.56
C PHE A 38 12.52 -25.22 -17.70
N TRP A 39 11.20 -25.36 -17.84
CA TRP A 39 10.43 -24.62 -18.84
C TRP A 39 10.43 -23.11 -18.58
N ILE A 40 10.41 -22.70 -17.31
CA ILE A 40 10.59 -21.29 -16.94
C ILE A 40 11.97 -20.78 -17.35
N ALA A 41 13.04 -21.55 -17.14
CA ALA A 41 14.38 -21.19 -17.63
C ALA A 41 14.41 -21.09 -19.18
N CYS A 42 13.72 -21.99 -19.89
CA CYS A 42 13.54 -21.87 -21.34
C CYS A 42 12.79 -20.59 -21.72
N MET A 43 11.76 -20.19 -20.97
CA MET A 43 11.03 -18.95 -21.21
C MET A 43 11.91 -17.72 -20.96
N VAL A 44 12.76 -17.72 -19.93
CA VAL A 44 13.78 -16.67 -19.72
C VAL A 44 14.70 -16.56 -20.95
N PHE A 45 15.14 -17.71 -21.46
CA PHE A 45 15.98 -17.77 -22.66
C PHE A 45 15.27 -17.20 -23.89
N PHE A 46 14.07 -17.68 -24.19
CA PHE A 46 13.31 -17.20 -25.36
C PHE A 46 12.86 -15.74 -25.25
N THR A 47 12.64 -15.23 -24.03
CA THR A 47 12.36 -13.81 -23.80
C THR A 47 13.56 -12.94 -24.21
N THR A 48 14.77 -13.32 -23.78
CA THR A 48 15.97 -12.56 -24.18
C THR A 48 16.33 -12.74 -25.64
N TYR A 49 16.08 -13.93 -26.20
CA TYR A 49 16.19 -14.20 -27.64
C TYR A 49 15.32 -13.24 -28.43
N ILE A 50 14.02 -13.18 -28.13
CA ILE A 50 13.09 -12.39 -28.94
C ILE A 50 13.34 -10.89 -28.82
N ASN A 51 13.72 -10.43 -27.61
CA ASN A 51 14.05 -9.04 -27.37
C ASN A 51 15.26 -8.58 -28.20
N TYR A 52 16.29 -9.43 -28.31
CA TYR A 52 17.47 -9.12 -29.12
C TYR A 52 17.24 -9.30 -30.61
N THR A 53 16.42 -10.27 -31.03
CA THR A 53 15.98 -10.40 -32.42
C THR A 53 15.36 -9.10 -32.92
N THR A 54 14.45 -8.48 -32.15
CA THR A 54 13.89 -7.16 -32.51
C THR A 54 14.92 -6.03 -32.47
N ARG A 55 15.83 -6.06 -31.48
CA ARG A 55 16.88 -5.03 -31.32
C ARG A 55 17.82 -4.98 -32.52
N VAL A 56 18.35 -6.12 -32.93
CA VAL A 56 19.42 -6.21 -33.93
C VAL A 56 18.90 -6.27 -35.36
N ASN A 57 17.60 -6.50 -35.56
CA ASN A 57 16.96 -6.50 -36.88
C ASN A 57 17.32 -5.23 -37.68
N MET A 58 17.20 -4.06 -37.06
CA MET A 58 17.51 -2.80 -37.75
C MET A 58 19.00 -2.62 -38.07
N SER A 59 19.90 -3.13 -37.22
CA SER A 59 21.35 -3.01 -37.44
C SER A 59 21.81 -3.68 -38.74
N ILE A 60 21.11 -4.74 -39.17
CA ILE A 60 21.38 -5.40 -40.44
C ILE A 60 20.50 -4.85 -41.58
N SER A 61 19.21 -4.59 -41.34
CA SER A 61 18.30 -4.06 -42.36
C SER A 61 18.70 -2.67 -42.86
N ILE A 62 19.27 -1.82 -42.01
CA ILE A 62 19.69 -0.46 -42.41
C ILE A 62 20.73 -0.48 -43.53
N VAL A 63 21.58 -1.52 -43.60
CA VAL A 63 22.61 -1.66 -44.64
C VAL A 63 21.99 -1.82 -46.03
N SER A 64 20.82 -2.47 -46.12
CA SER A 64 20.05 -2.61 -47.36
C SER A 64 19.10 -1.45 -47.66
N MET A 65 18.80 -0.59 -46.67
CA MET A 65 17.83 0.50 -46.79
C MET A 65 18.46 1.82 -47.25
N VAL A 66 19.77 1.98 -47.21
CA VAL A 66 20.44 3.24 -47.55
C VAL A 66 20.85 3.27 -49.03
N ALA A 67 20.69 4.42 -49.69
CA ALA A 67 21.19 4.67 -51.04
C ALA A 67 22.72 4.88 -51.05
N GLY A 68 23.44 4.32 -52.03
CA GLY A 68 24.89 4.49 -52.18
C GLY A 68 25.28 5.92 -52.55
N SER A 69 26.50 6.35 -52.21
CA SER A 69 26.96 7.72 -52.46
C SER A 69 27.47 7.96 -53.90
N GLY A 70 27.62 6.89 -54.70
CA GLY A 70 27.90 6.98 -56.14
C GLY A 70 29.35 7.35 -56.49
N GLY A 71 30.35 6.96 -55.68
CA GLY A 71 31.75 7.33 -55.92
C GLY A 71 32.80 6.35 -55.38
N LYS A 72 34.10 6.64 -55.58
CA LYS A 72 35.26 5.84 -55.09
C LYS A 72 35.28 5.56 -53.57
N LYS A 73 34.37 6.19 -52.81
CA LYS A 73 34.12 5.95 -51.37
C LYS A 73 33.28 4.68 -51.10
N ASP A 74 32.63 4.10 -52.12
CA ASP A 74 31.80 2.89 -51.97
C ASP A 74 32.61 1.57 -52.05
N ILE A 75 33.91 1.63 -52.40
CA ILE A 75 34.81 0.47 -52.46
C ILE A 75 35.53 0.32 -51.10
N PRO A 76 35.41 -0.83 -50.41
CA PRO A 76 36.08 -1.09 -49.14
C PRO A 76 37.60 -0.86 -49.19
N GLU A 77 38.16 -0.21 -48.16
CA GLU A 77 39.58 0.17 -48.10
C GLU A 77 40.53 -1.01 -48.30
N CYS A 78 40.28 -2.14 -47.62
CA CYS A 78 41.14 -3.31 -47.71
C CYS A 78 41.06 -4.05 -49.06
N LEU A 79 40.03 -3.78 -49.87
CA LEU A 79 39.96 -4.23 -51.27
C LEU A 79 40.71 -3.27 -52.21
N ARG A 80 40.76 -1.97 -51.89
CA ARG A 80 41.60 -0.98 -52.60
C ARG A 80 43.09 -1.24 -52.39
N GLU A 81 43.52 -1.56 -51.17
CA GLU A 81 44.94 -1.86 -50.88
C GLU A 81 45.45 -3.15 -51.57
N LYS A 82 44.57 -4.13 -51.81
CA LYS A 82 44.91 -5.39 -52.49
C LYS A 82 44.99 -5.28 -54.02
N GLY A 83 44.89 -4.08 -54.60
CA GLY A 83 45.06 -3.86 -56.05
C GLY A 83 43.96 -4.45 -56.92
N SER A 84 42.75 -4.62 -56.37
CA SER A 84 41.57 -5.06 -57.13
C SER A 84 41.18 -3.98 -58.16
N ASN A 85 41.55 -4.18 -59.43
CA ASN A 85 41.20 -3.33 -60.57
C ASN A 85 39.78 -3.61 -61.10
N ASP A 86 38.83 -3.96 -60.24
CA ASP A 86 37.44 -4.14 -60.69
C ASP A 86 36.76 -2.77 -60.78
N THR A 87 36.96 -2.08 -61.90
CA THR A 87 36.20 -0.87 -62.29
C THR A 87 34.82 -1.24 -62.86
N GLY A 88 34.17 -2.25 -62.29
CA GLY A 88 32.79 -2.57 -62.60
C GLY A 88 31.89 -1.47 -62.02
N ASN A 89 31.04 -0.89 -62.87
CA ASN A 89 29.84 -0.15 -62.47
C ASN A 89 29.05 -1.05 -61.50
N THR A 90 29.31 -0.94 -60.21
CA THR A 90 28.70 -1.78 -59.20
C THR A 90 27.35 -1.16 -58.86
N THR A 91 26.36 -1.44 -59.72
CA THR A 91 24.95 -1.26 -59.35
C THR A 91 24.72 -2.06 -58.08
N LEU A 92 24.40 -1.36 -56.99
CA LEU A 92 24.09 -1.99 -55.71
C LEU A 92 23.00 -3.06 -55.92
N PRO A 93 23.11 -4.24 -55.29
CA PRO A 93 22.06 -5.26 -55.40
C PRO A 93 20.70 -4.70 -54.98
N ASP A 94 19.65 -5.03 -55.73
CA ASP A 94 18.28 -4.63 -55.40
C ASP A 94 17.75 -5.47 -54.22
N TYR A 95 17.47 -4.79 -53.11
CA TYR A 95 16.94 -5.37 -51.88
C TYR A 95 15.62 -4.69 -51.46
N GLY A 96 14.97 -3.96 -52.37
CA GLY A 96 13.81 -3.13 -52.10
C GLY A 96 14.13 -1.61 -52.07
N PRO A 97 13.16 -0.77 -51.65
CA PRO A 97 13.30 0.68 -51.64
C PRO A 97 14.51 1.15 -50.81
N ARG A 98 15.28 2.10 -51.36
CA ARG A 98 16.45 2.72 -50.70
C ARG A 98 16.22 4.20 -50.46
N TYR A 99 16.76 4.70 -49.35
CA TYR A 99 16.53 6.04 -48.83
C TYR A 99 17.85 6.82 -48.71
N GLU A 100 17.82 8.12 -48.97
CA GLU A 100 18.97 9.03 -48.86
C GLU A 100 19.23 9.44 -47.41
N TRP A 101 19.66 8.48 -46.58
CA TRP A 101 20.00 8.74 -45.17
C TRP A 101 21.50 8.91 -45.00
N ASN A 102 21.92 10.12 -44.64
CA ASN A 102 23.30 10.37 -44.24
C ASN A 102 23.66 9.63 -42.93
N GLU A 103 24.96 9.58 -42.62
CA GLU A 103 25.50 8.89 -41.43
C GLU A 103 24.89 9.38 -40.11
N HIS A 104 24.51 10.66 -40.04
CA HIS A 104 23.85 11.21 -38.86
C HIS A 104 22.43 10.64 -38.68
N ILE A 105 21.63 10.59 -39.74
CA ILE A 105 20.28 10.01 -39.73
C ILE A 105 20.35 8.51 -39.39
N GLN A 106 21.27 7.77 -39.99
CA GLN A 106 21.47 6.36 -39.69
C GLN A 106 21.81 6.14 -38.21
N SER A 107 22.69 6.97 -37.64
CA SER A 107 23.06 6.94 -36.22
C SER A 107 21.86 7.22 -35.30
N GLN A 108 21.01 8.19 -35.66
CA GLN A 108 19.79 8.49 -34.90
C GLN A 108 18.78 7.33 -34.95
N ILE A 109 18.55 6.75 -36.13
CA ILE A 109 17.68 5.59 -36.31
C ILE A 109 18.17 4.42 -35.45
N LEU A 110 19.46 4.09 -35.48
CA LEU A 110 20.02 3.00 -34.68
C LEU A 110 19.92 3.29 -33.18
N GLY A 111 20.28 4.51 -32.77
CA GLY A 111 20.27 4.96 -31.37
C GLY A 111 18.88 5.09 -30.74
N SER A 112 17.84 5.35 -31.53
CA SER A 112 16.47 5.61 -31.05
C SER A 112 15.85 4.50 -30.20
N TYR A 113 16.19 3.24 -30.48
CA TYR A 113 15.81 2.12 -29.61
C TYR A 113 16.33 2.30 -28.18
N PHE A 114 17.56 2.79 -28.03
CA PHE A 114 18.17 2.97 -26.71
C PHE A 114 17.64 4.20 -25.97
N TRP A 115 17.17 5.23 -26.68
CA TRP A 115 16.47 6.37 -26.06
C TRP A 115 15.21 5.92 -25.31
N GLY A 116 14.41 5.04 -25.93
CA GLY A 116 13.24 4.45 -25.27
C GLY A 116 13.64 3.47 -24.17
N TYR A 117 14.60 2.58 -24.45
CA TYR A 117 15.04 1.53 -23.53
C TYR A 117 15.38 2.06 -22.14
N VAL A 118 16.19 3.12 -22.06
CA VAL A 118 16.63 3.64 -20.77
C VAL A 118 15.46 4.17 -19.92
N ILE A 119 14.46 4.83 -20.53
CA ILE A 119 13.36 5.46 -19.79
C ILE A 119 12.60 4.45 -18.92
N LEU A 120 12.20 3.31 -19.48
CA LEU A 120 11.47 2.29 -18.72
C LEU A 120 12.37 1.25 -18.04
N SER A 121 13.68 1.22 -18.30
CA SER A 121 14.61 0.39 -17.52
C SER A 121 14.64 0.79 -16.04
N LEU A 122 14.56 2.07 -15.72
CA LEU A 122 14.64 2.57 -14.33
C LEU A 122 13.42 2.13 -13.47
N PRO A 123 12.16 2.39 -13.87
CA PRO A 123 10.99 1.87 -13.16
C PRO A 123 10.74 0.38 -13.43
N GLY A 124 11.38 -0.23 -14.42
CA GLY A 124 11.09 -1.59 -14.88
C GLY A 124 11.17 -2.66 -13.79
N GLY A 125 12.13 -2.54 -12.86
CA GLY A 125 12.22 -3.44 -11.70
C GLY A 125 11.05 -3.30 -10.74
N PHE A 126 10.67 -2.06 -10.43
CA PHE A 126 9.49 -1.75 -9.61
C PHE A 126 8.20 -2.20 -10.28
N ILE A 127 8.04 -1.98 -11.59
CA ILE A 127 6.88 -2.44 -12.37
C ILE A 127 6.77 -3.96 -12.28
N ALA A 128 7.86 -4.70 -12.49
CA ALA A 128 7.85 -6.15 -12.41
C ALA A 128 7.60 -6.68 -10.98
N GLU A 129 8.07 -5.98 -9.95
CA GLU A 129 7.82 -6.33 -8.55
C GLU A 129 6.35 -6.04 -8.15
N TRP A 130 5.73 -4.98 -8.70
CA TRP A 130 4.37 -4.54 -8.40
C TRP A 130 3.28 -5.26 -9.21
N LEU A 131 3.42 -5.25 -10.55
CA LEU A 131 2.48 -5.81 -11.53
C LEU A 131 2.70 -7.33 -11.74
N GLY A 132 3.90 -7.81 -11.44
CA GLY A 132 4.33 -9.19 -11.70
C GLY A 132 5.15 -9.32 -12.99
N PRO A 133 6.20 -10.16 -13.03
CA PRO A 133 7.00 -10.39 -14.23
C PRO A 133 6.20 -10.95 -15.41
N TYR A 134 5.15 -11.74 -15.18
CA TYR A 134 4.29 -12.30 -16.22
C TYR A 134 3.59 -11.21 -17.02
N TRP A 135 2.84 -10.34 -16.33
CA TRP A 135 2.10 -9.25 -16.96
C TRP A 135 3.00 -8.18 -17.56
N THR A 136 4.15 -7.94 -16.93
CA THR A 136 5.16 -7.02 -17.46
C THR A 136 5.68 -7.49 -18.82
N ILE A 137 6.07 -8.75 -18.96
CA ILE A 137 6.62 -9.29 -20.22
C ILE A 137 5.54 -9.40 -21.31
N ILE A 138 4.34 -9.89 -20.97
CA ILE A 138 3.24 -10.00 -21.93
C ILE A 138 2.87 -8.62 -22.50
N GLY A 139 2.67 -7.64 -21.62
CA GLY A 139 2.26 -6.29 -22.03
C GLY A 139 3.30 -5.61 -22.91
N THR A 140 4.58 -5.65 -22.50
CA THR A 140 5.63 -4.94 -23.25
C THR A 140 5.97 -5.61 -24.57
N GLU A 141 6.08 -6.94 -24.61
CA GLU A 141 6.44 -7.65 -25.84
C GLU A 141 5.30 -7.64 -26.88
N ALA A 142 4.02 -7.57 -26.45
CA ALA A 142 2.87 -7.39 -27.34
C ALA A 142 2.90 -6.03 -28.05
N ILE A 143 3.11 -4.94 -27.31
CA ILE A 143 3.24 -3.59 -27.90
C ILE A 143 4.46 -3.53 -28.83
N SER A 144 5.57 -4.14 -28.42
CA SER A 144 6.79 -4.22 -29.22
C SER A 144 6.57 -4.97 -30.55
N ALA A 145 5.76 -6.05 -30.55
CA ALA A 145 5.42 -6.77 -31.78
C ALA A 145 4.64 -5.91 -32.77
N VAL A 146 3.64 -5.17 -32.29
CA VAL A 146 2.86 -4.23 -33.11
C VAL A 146 3.76 -3.15 -33.70
N MET A 147 4.60 -2.52 -32.89
CA MET A 147 5.48 -1.45 -33.37
C MET A 147 6.56 -1.94 -34.33
N ASN A 148 7.04 -3.18 -34.17
CA ASN A 148 7.96 -3.79 -35.12
C ASN A 148 7.29 -4.07 -36.48
N PHE A 149 6.01 -4.45 -36.49
CA PHE A 149 5.23 -4.58 -37.72
C PHE A 149 5.02 -3.23 -38.41
N VAL A 150 4.64 -2.20 -37.64
CA VAL A 150 4.45 -0.83 -38.16
C VAL A 150 5.75 -0.26 -38.75
N SER A 151 6.91 -0.67 -38.24
CA SER A 151 8.22 -0.22 -38.72
C SER A 151 8.49 -0.55 -40.20
N ILE A 152 7.72 -1.46 -40.80
CA ILE A 152 7.81 -1.82 -42.22
C ILE A 152 7.43 -0.65 -43.12
N TYR A 153 6.32 0.04 -42.79
CA TYR A 153 5.76 1.12 -43.59
C TYR A 153 6.32 2.50 -43.21
N ALA A 154 7.02 2.58 -42.08
CA ALA A 154 7.49 3.86 -41.55
C ALA A 154 8.50 4.62 -42.44
N PRO A 155 9.46 3.94 -43.11
CA PRO A 155 10.43 4.61 -43.98
C PRO A 155 9.82 5.34 -45.18
N ASP A 156 8.74 4.80 -45.76
CA ASP A 156 8.03 5.40 -46.91
C ASP A 156 7.34 6.72 -46.54
N ILE A 157 7.00 6.90 -45.27
CA ILE A 157 6.35 8.11 -44.76
C ILE A 157 7.42 9.14 -44.40
N HIS A 158 8.30 8.81 -43.45
CA HIS A 158 9.38 9.68 -42.98
C HIS A 158 10.32 8.90 -42.05
N TRP A 159 11.64 9.13 -42.14
CA TRP A 159 12.64 8.50 -41.27
C TRP A 159 12.39 8.76 -39.77
N GLY A 160 11.82 9.92 -39.42
CA GLY A 160 11.41 10.27 -38.06
C GLY A 160 10.28 9.39 -37.51
N PHE A 161 9.41 8.85 -38.36
CA PHE A 161 8.38 7.91 -37.91
C PHE A 161 8.97 6.53 -37.62
N LEU A 162 10.01 6.12 -38.35
CA LEU A 162 10.78 4.92 -38.04
C LEU A 162 11.52 5.08 -36.70
N VAL A 163 12.09 6.26 -36.43
CA VAL A 163 12.67 6.64 -35.13
C VAL A 163 11.63 6.50 -34.01
N PHE A 164 10.40 6.98 -34.22
CA PHE A 164 9.32 6.83 -33.25
C PHE A 164 8.97 5.36 -32.98
N CYS A 165 8.79 4.54 -34.02
CA CYS A 165 8.50 3.12 -33.86
C CYS A 165 9.61 2.41 -33.06
N ARG A 166 10.87 2.70 -33.39
CA ARG A 166 12.03 2.16 -32.68
C ARG A 166 12.12 2.64 -31.23
N PHE A 167 11.79 3.90 -30.97
CA PHE A 167 11.71 4.44 -29.61
C PHE A 167 10.70 3.65 -28.77
N ILE A 168 9.50 3.36 -29.27
CA ILE A 168 8.50 2.58 -28.53
C ILE A 168 8.95 1.13 -28.35
N VAL A 169 9.51 0.50 -29.38
CA VAL A 169 10.11 -0.85 -29.27
C VAL A 169 11.18 -0.90 -28.17
N GLY A 170 12.02 0.14 -28.11
CA GLY A 170 13.01 0.36 -27.07
C GLY A 170 12.38 0.49 -25.68
N LEU A 171 11.41 1.39 -25.55
CA LEU A 171 10.65 1.66 -24.34
C LEU A 171 10.10 0.36 -23.74
N CYS A 172 9.45 -0.48 -24.56
CA CYS A 172 8.93 -1.78 -24.14
C CYS A 172 10.02 -2.78 -23.73
N ALA A 173 11.22 -2.72 -24.30
CA ALA A 173 12.31 -3.61 -23.94
C ALA A 173 12.97 -3.25 -22.59
N GLY A 174 12.77 -2.03 -22.08
CA GLY A 174 13.38 -1.53 -20.84
C GLY A 174 13.06 -2.39 -19.60
N PRO A 175 11.78 -2.72 -19.33
CA PRO A 175 11.36 -3.56 -18.20
C PRO A 175 11.66 -5.05 -18.32
N THR A 176 11.98 -5.56 -19.52
CA THR A 176 12.10 -7.01 -19.80
C THR A 176 13.16 -7.68 -18.92
N TYR A 177 14.38 -7.14 -18.88
CA TYR A 177 15.46 -7.72 -18.09
C TYR A 177 15.23 -7.64 -16.57
N PRO A 178 14.77 -6.50 -16.02
CA PRO A 178 14.33 -6.44 -14.62
C PRO A 178 13.25 -7.49 -14.28
N ALA A 179 12.26 -7.69 -15.14
CA ALA A 179 11.23 -8.71 -14.95
C ALA A 179 11.80 -10.13 -14.94
N LEU A 180 12.73 -10.44 -15.84
CA LEU A 180 13.43 -11.73 -15.86
C LEU A 180 14.24 -11.98 -14.58
N GLN A 181 14.84 -10.94 -13.99
CA GLN A 181 15.55 -11.06 -12.72
C GLN A 181 14.61 -11.36 -11.55
N CYS A 182 13.41 -10.78 -11.55
CA CYS A 182 12.35 -11.14 -10.60
C CYS A 182 11.90 -12.60 -10.78
N LEU A 183 11.73 -13.05 -12.04
CA LEU A 183 11.35 -14.43 -12.34
C LEU A 183 12.44 -15.42 -11.89
N ILE A 184 13.72 -15.15 -12.21
CA ILE A 184 14.85 -15.96 -11.75
C ILE A 184 14.92 -16.00 -10.21
N ALA A 185 14.72 -14.86 -9.53
CA ALA A 185 14.74 -14.81 -8.07
C ALA A 185 13.66 -15.70 -7.44
N ARG A 186 12.47 -15.77 -8.05
CA ARG A 186 11.32 -16.55 -7.54
C ARG A 186 11.34 -18.03 -7.93
N TRP A 187 11.95 -18.37 -9.06
CA TRP A 187 11.87 -19.73 -9.62
C TRP A 187 13.16 -20.54 -9.54
N ALA A 188 14.33 -19.91 -9.39
CA ALA A 188 15.60 -20.60 -9.36
C ALA A 188 16.02 -21.00 -7.95
N PRO A 189 16.25 -22.30 -7.67
CA PRO A 189 16.91 -22.73 -6.45
C PRO A 189 18.35 -22.17 -6.36
N PRO A 190 18.87 -21.83 -5.17
CA PRO A 190 20.22 -21.26 -5.02
C PRO A 190 21.35 -22.10 -5.65
N ALA A 191 21.22 -23.43 -5.63
CA ALA A 191 22.20 -24.37 -6.18
C ALA A 191 22.14 -24.54 -7.71
N GLU A 192 21.09 -24.00 -8.36
CA GLU A 192 20.87 -24.05 -9.81
C GLU A 192 20.86 -22.63 -10.42
N LYS A 193 21.17 -21.61 -9.62
CA LYS A 193 21.00 -20.20 -9.97
C LYS A 193 21.94 -19.78 -11.12
N GLY A 194 23.15 -20.35 -11.23
CA GLY A 194 24.07 -20.06 -12.33
C GLY A 194 23.53 -20.51 -13.68
N LYS A 195 22.91 -21.69 -13.76
CA LYS A 195 22.21 -22.17 -14.96
C LYS A 195 20.99 -21.31 -15.33
N PHE A 196 20.20 -20.87 -14.35
CA PHE A 196 19.08 -19.95 -14.59
C PHE A 196 19.55 -18.59 -15.13
N VAL A 197 20.63 -18.03 -14.57
CA VAL A 197 21.21 -16.78 -15.09
C VAL A 197 21.84 -16.99 -16.47
N ALA A 198 22.40 -18.17 -16.75
CA ALA A 198 22.89 -18.54 -18.07
C ALA A 198 21.77 -18.57 -19.14
N ALA A 199 20.51 -18.77 -18.75
CA ALA A 199 19.38 -18.64 -19.66
C ALA A 199 19.27 -17.24 -20.28
N LEU A 200 19.80 -16.19 -19.63
CA LEU A 200 19.85 -14.84 -20.22
C LEU A 200 20.75 -14.74 -21.46
N MET A 201 21.56 -15.78 -21.76
CA MET A 201 22.34 -15.88 -23.00
C MET A 201 21.47 -16.07 -24.25
N GLY A 202 20.14 -16.20 -24.12
CA GLY A 202 19.23 -16.14 -25.26
C GLY A 202 19.40 -14.88 -26.10
N ASN A 203 19.82 -13.76 -25.49
CA ASN A 203 20.19 -12.53 -26.20
C ASN A 203 21.26 -12.72 -27.30
N THR A 204 22.19 -13.61 -27.00
CA THR A 204 23.34 -13.90 -27.82
C THR A 204 22.92 -14.80 -28.99
N LEU A 205 22.04 -15.78 -28.72
CA LEU A 205 21.42 -16.57 -29.79
C LEU A 205 20.52 -15.69 -30.69
N GLY A 206 19.73 -14.79 -30.11
CA GLY A 206 18.88 -13.87 -30.87
C GLY A 206 19.70 -13.04 -31.86
N THR A 207 20.83 -12.50 -31.41
CA THR A 207 21.78 -11.78 -32.29
C THR A 207 22.35 -12.70 -33.39
N CYS A 208 22.85 -13.87 -32.98
CA CYS A 208 23.48 -14.83 -33.87
C CYS A 208 22.55 -15.36 -34.97
N VAL A 209 21.26 -15.59 -34.65
CA VAL A 209 20.28 -16.13 -35.61
C VAL A 209 19.76 -15.03 -36.51
N THR A 210 19.52 -13.83 -35.96
CA THR A 210 18.85 -12.75 -36.70
C THR A 210 19.71 -12.22 -37.85
N TRP A 211 21.02 -12.01 -37.68
CA TRP A 211 21.83 -11.47 -38.77
C TRP A 211 21.92 -12.37 -40.00
N PRO A 212 22.21 -13.69 -39.88
CA PRO A 212 22.19 -14.59 -41.04
C PRO A 212 20.79 -14.78 -41.62
N LEU A 213 19.76 -14.87 -40.76
CA LEU A 213 18.37 -15.05 -41.17
C LEU A 213 17.87 -13.85 -41.97
N VAL A 214 17.94 -12.65 -41.39
CA VAL A 214 17.51 -11.40 -42.02
C VAL A 214 18.39 -11.08 -43.23
N GLY A 215 19.71 -11.27 -43.15
CA GLY A 215 20.59 -11.06 -44.30
C GLY A 215 20.27 -11.97 -45.50
N SER A 216 19.90 -13.24 -45.24
CA SER A 216 19.48 -14.17 -46.29
C SER A 216 18.10 -13.83 -46.86
N ILE A 217 17.13 -13.53 -45.99
CA ILE A 217 15.78 -13.12 -46.39
C ILE A 217 15.83 -11.82 -47.20
N THR A 218 16.64 -10.84 -46.76
CA THR A 218 16.81 -9.56 -47.46
C THR A 218 17.29 -9.76 -48.88
N LYS A 219 18.23 -10.69 -49.08
CA LYS A 219 18.72 -11.03 -50.42
C LYS A 219 17.66 -11.68 -51.32
N SER A 220 16.73 -12.44 -50.76
CA SER A 220 15.74 -13.22 -51.52
C SER A 220 14.40 -12.51 -51.70
N TYR A 221 13.97 -11.70 -50.73
CA TYR A 221 12.61 -11.19 -50.62
C TYR A 221 12.54 -9.68 -50.33
N GLY A 222 13.66 -9.02 -50.03
CA GLY A 222 13.69 -7.61 -49.64
C GLY A 222 13.81 -7.40 -48.12
N TRP A 223 14.22 -6.19 -47.73
CA TRP A 223 14.55 -5.85 -46.33
C TRP A 223 13.32 -5.82 -45.40
N ASP A 224 12.14 -5.56 -45.94
CA ASP A 224 10.85 -5.50 -45.25
C ASP A 224 10.46 -6.84 -44.62
N TRP A 225 10.73 -7.95 -45.32
CA TRP A 225 10.52 -9.30 -44.81
C TRP A 225 11.32 -9.64 -43.56
N GLY A 226 12.44 -8.94 -43.31
CA GLY A 226 13.18 -9.03 -42.06
C GLY A 226 12.28 -8.68 -40.85
N PHE A 227 11.46 -7.65 -40.97
CA PHE A 227 10.52 -7.23 -39.92
C PHE A 227 9.32 -8.16 -39.79
N HIS A 228 8.80 -8.70 -40.90
CA HIS A 228 7.70 -9.67 -40.87
C HIS A 228 8.07 -10.93 -40.07
N VAL A 229 9.22 -11.54 -40.39
CA VAL A 229 9.65 -12.78 -39.73
C VAL A 229 9.91 -12.55 -38.24
N VAL A 230 10.54 -11.44 -37.88
CA VAL A 230 10.76 -11.06 -36.48
C VAL A 230 9.43 -10.90 -35.73
N THR A 231 8.44 -10.25 -36.35
CA THR A 231 7.11 -10.06 -35.75
C THR A 231 6.41 -11.39 -35.52
N ILE A 232 6.43 -12.30 -36.50
CA ILE A 232 5.83 -13.65 -36.38
C ILE A 232 6.48 -14.41 -35.22
N GLN A 233 7.80 -14.37 -35.10
CA GLN A 233 8.50 -15.00 -33.98
C GLN A 233 8.04 -14.43 -32.62
N LYS A 234 7.75 -13.11 -32.52
CA LYS A 234 7.26 -12.52 -31.26
C LYS A 234 5.87 -12.99 -30.90
N VAL A 235 4.95 -13.03 -31.86
CA VAL A 235 3.56 -13.44 -31.64
C VAL A 235 3.49 -14.90 -31.18
N VAL A 236 4.25 -15.78 -31.84
CA VAL A 236 4.35 -17.19 -31.43
C VAL A 236 4.94 -17.31 -30.02
N PHE A 237 6.00 -16.57 -29.71
CA PHE A 237 6.60 -16.54 -28.38
C PHE A 237 5.60 -16.09 -27.31
N LEU A 238 4.83 -15.02 -27.54
CA LEU A 238 3.84 -14.52 -26.59
C LEU A 238 2.76 -15.56 -26.26
N ALA A 239 2.27 -16.29 -27.26
CA ALA A 239 1.29 -17.36 -27.05
C ALA A 239 1.86 -18.49 -26.18
N ILE A 240 3.11 -18.90 -26.44
CA ILE A 240 3.80 -19.95 -25.66
C ILE A 240 4.09 -19.45 -24.23
N PHE A 241 4.58 -18.22 -24.09
CA PHE A 241 4.94 -17.64 -22.80
C PHE A 241 3.70 -17.51 -21.88
N ALA A 242 2.57 -17.06 -22.43
CA ALA A 242 1.30 -16.96 -21.71
C ALA A 242 0.80 -18.31 -21.18
N PHE A 243 1.09 -19.39 -21.90
CA PHE A 243 0.67 -20.74 -21.51
C PHE A 243 1.60 -21.38 -20.46
N ILE A 244 2.91 -21.15 -20.57
CA ILE A 244 3.94 -21.84 -19.77
C ILE A 244 4.30 -21.09 -18.48
N THR A 245 4.15 -19.77 -18.43
CA THR A 245 4.75 -18.94 -17.36
C THR A 245 3.73 -18.49 -16.33
N ALA A 246 4.17 -18.27 -15.09
CA ALA A 246 3.41 -17.61 -14.03
C ALA A 246 4.32 -16.73 -13.14
N ASP A 247 3.72 -15.79 -12.40
CA ASP A 247 4.46 -14.82 -11.56
C ASP A 247 5.25 -15.45 -10.41
N SER A 248 4.78 -16.57 -9.88
CA SER A 248 5.44 -17.35 -8.85
C SER A 248 5.10 -18.84 -8.96
N PRO A 249 5.89 -19.74 -8.35
CA PRO A 249 5.55 -21.17 -8.27
C PRO A 249 4.16 -21.44 -7.65
N ALA A 250 3.69 -20.58 -6.74
CA ALA A 250 2.39 -20.74 -6.10
C ALA A 250 1.22 -20.46 -7.07
N ASP A 251 1.41 -19.56 -8.03
CA ASP A 251 0.38 -19.14 -8.98
C ASP A 251 0.31 -20.04 -10.23
N HIS A 252 1.24 -21.00 -10.36
CA HIS A 252 1.37 -21.82 -11.56
C HIS A 252 0.40 -23.01 -11.56
N LYS A 253 -0.36 -23.17 -12.65
CA LYS A 253 -1.47 -24.15 -12.74
C LYS A 253 -1.04 -25.61 -12.86
N MET A 254 0.12 -25.88 -13.48
CA MET A 254 0.55 -27.24 -13.85
C MET A 254 1.76 -27.76 -13.05
N ILE A 255 2.21 -27.01 -12.04
CA ILE A 255 3.37 -27.41 -11.21
C ILE A 255 2.91 -28.43 -10.14
N SER A 256 3.73 -29.45 -9.87
CA SER A 256 3.44 -30.41 -8.79
C SER A 256 3.67 -29.77 -7.42
N GLU A 257 2.93 -30.23 -6.40
CA GLU A 257 3.13 -29.78 -5.01
C GLU A 257 4.54 -30.13 -4.51
N GLU A 258 5.08 -31.28 -4.91
CA GLU A 258 6.46 -31.69 -4.59
C GLU A 258 7.51 -30.69 -5.13
N GLU A 259 7.31 -30.16 -6.34
CA GLU A 259 8.22 -29.16 -6.93
C GLU A 259 8.04 -27.79 -6.27
N LYS A 260 6.80 -27.40 -5.92
CA LYS A 260 6.50 -26.18 -5.14
C LYS A 260 7.21 -26.20 -3.80
N ASP A 261 7.10 -27.30 -3.06
CA ASP A 261 7.74 -27.46 -1.74
C ASP A 261 9.27 -27.44 -1.86
N PHE A 262 9.84 -28.11 -2.87
CA PHE A 262 11.28 -28.05 -3.12
C PHE A 262 11.78 -26.62 -3.39
N ILE A 263 11.06 -25.83 -4.19
CA ILE A 263 11.43 -24.43 -4.45
C ILE A 263 11.27 -23.61 -3.16
N ALA A 264 10.18 -23.78 -2.42
CA ALA A 264 9.92 -23.06 -1.17
C ALA A 264 10.96 -23.36 -0.09
N GLU A 265 11.31 -24.63 0.13
CA GLU A 265 12.33 -25.07 1.08
C GLU A 265 13.73 -24.59 0.67
N SER A 266 14.08 -24.70 -0.61
CA SER A 266 15.39 -24.29 -1.11
C SER A 266 15.61 -22.78 -1.11
N GLN A 267 14.52 -21.99 -1.05
CA GLN A 267 14.56 -20.52 -1.03
C GLN A 267 14.23 -19.92 0.35
N ALA A 268 13.91 -20.74 1.36
CA ALA A 268 13.59 -20.29 2.71
C ALA A 268 14.70 -19.37 3.26
N GLY A 269 14.34 -18.12 3.56
CA GLY A 269 15.27 -17.09 4.07
C GLY A 269 16.01 -16.28 3.00
N THR A 270 15.94 -16.61 1.70
CA THR A 270 16.60 -15.84 0.62
C THR A 270 15.72 -14.84 -0.10
N VAL A 271 14.41 -15.11 -0.23
CA VAL A 271 13.44 -14.24 -0.90
C VAL A 271 12.18 -14.13 -0.05
N THR A 272 11.78 -12.91 0.32
CA THR A 272 10.60 -12.66 1.15
C THR A 272 9.32 -12.55 0.32
N LYS A 273 8.18 -13.05 0.83
CA LYS A 273 6.85 -12.94 0.17
C LYS A 273 6.23 -11.53 0.23
N ALA A 274 6.86 -10.58 0.94
CA ALA A 274 6.31 -9.24 1.15
C ALA A 274 6.65 -8.29 0.01
N LYS A 275 5.66 -7.57 -0.53
CA LYS A 275 5.89 -6.44 -1.45
C LYS A 275 6.63 -5.34 -0.68
N ALA A 276 7.89 -5.09 -1.03
CA ALA A 276 8.74 -4.12 -0.37
C ALA A 276 9.26 -3.11 -1.41
N VAL A 277 9.32 -1.83 -1.03
CA VAL A 277 9.93 -0.80 -1.88
C VAL A 277 11.46 -0.89 -1.74
N PRO A 278 12.23 -0.94 -2.84
CA PRO A 278 13.69 -0.95 -2.78
C PRO A 278 14.23 0.27 -2.03
N PRO A 279 15.22 0.10 -1.14
CA PRO A 279 15.81 1.21 -0.40
C PRO A 279 16.79 2.00 -1.28
N TYR A 280 16.25 2.76 -2.25
CA TYR A 280 17.01 3.45 -3.29
C TYR A 280 18.19 4.26 -2.75
N LEU A 281 17.99 5.03 -1.68
CA LEU A 281 19.07 5.82 -1.08
C LEU A 281 20.24 4.94 -0.61
N LYS A 282 19.96 3.81 0.07
CA LYS A 282 21.00 2.89 0.55
C LYS A 282 21.72 2.21 -0.62
N ILE A 283 20.99 1.89 -1.69
CA ILE A 283 21.55 1.33 -2.93
C ILE A 283 22.51 2.35 -3.56
N PHE A 284 22.10 3.61 -3.73
CA PHE A 284 22.94 4.66 -4.33
C PHE A 284 24.13 5.09 -3.46
N THR A 285 24.08 4.88 -2.15
CA THR A 285 25.26 5.10 -1.27
C THR A 285 26.20 3.89 -1.18
N SER A 286 25.85 2.75 -1.80
CA SER A 286 26.58 1.50 -1.67
C SER A 286 27.71 1.39 -2.69
N LEU A 287 28.97 1.37 -2.22
CA LEU A 287 30.13 1.14 -3.09
C LEU A 287 30.06 -0.22 -3.86
N PRO A 288 29.62 -1.34 -3.25
CA PRO A 288 29.37 -2.58 -3.99
C PRO A 288 28.41 -2.45 -5.16
N PHE A 289 27.36 -1.64 -5.01
CA PHE A 289 26.43 -1.34 -6.09
C PHE A 289 27.12 -0.54 -7.20
N TRP A 290 27.87 0.51 -6.88
CA TRP A 290 28.61 1.28 -7.89
C TRP A 290 29.70 0.47 -8.60
N ALA A 291 30.38 -0.43 -7.89
CA ALA A 291 31.31 -1.36 -8.52
C ALA A 291 30.59 -2.26 -9.54
N LEU A 292 29.43 -2.81 -9.18
CA LEU A 292 28.59 -3.58 -10.11
C LEU A 292 28.10 -2.72 -11.29
N GLN A 293 27.68 -1.48 -11.03
CA GLN A 293 27.23 -0.55 -12.05
C GLN A 293 28.33 -0.27 -13.09
N VAL A 294 29.54 0.05 -12.62
CA VAL A 294 30.70 0.31 -13.48
C VAL A 294 31.06 -0.93 -14.29
N LEU A 295 31.07 -2.11 -13.66
CA LEU A 295 31.31 -3.38 -14.35
C LEU A 295 30.25 -3.63 -15.45
N HIS A 296 28.97 -3.42 -15.13
CA HIS A 296 27.88 -3.64 -16.08
C HIS A 296 27.94 -2.66 -17.25
N PHE A 297 28.32 -1.40 -17.00
CA PHE A 297 28.53 -0.39 -18.03
C PHE A 297 29.63 -0.79 -19.02
N GLY A 298 30.80 -1.22 -18.53
CA GLY A 298 31.90 -1.71 -19.37
C GLY A 298 31.50 -2.92 -20.21
N ASN A 299 30.75 -3.87 -19.62
CA ASN A 299 30.24 -5.02 -20.36
C ASN A 299 29.31 -4.62 -21.51
N LEU A 300 28.36 -3.71 -21.26
CA LEU A 300 27.42 -3.26 -22.29
C LEU A 300 28.09 -2.38 -23.36
N TRP A 301 29.10 -1.59 -22.99
CA TRP A 301 29.89 -0.82 -23.95
C TRP A 301 30.47 -1.71 -25.04
N GLY A 302 31.23 -2.74 -24.64
CA GLY A 302 31.87 -3.61 -25.61
C GLY A 302 30.90 -4.53 -26.35
N LEU A 303 29.83 -5.00 -25.69
CA LEU A 303 28.78 -5.77 -26.37
C LEU A 303 28.08 -4.92 -27.44
N TYR A 304 27.69 -3.68 -27.13
CA TYR A 304 26.99 -2.82 -28.09
C TYR A 304 27.92 -2.29 -29.17
N LEU A 305 29.21 -2.08 -28.88
CA LEU A 305 30.19 -1.76 -29.91
C LEU A 305 30.25 -2.87 -30.96
N GLN A 306 30.27 -4.14 -30.54
CA GLN A 306 30.26 -5.24 -31.50
C GLN A 306 28.93 -5.35 -32.26
N ILE A 307 27.80 -5.25 -31.57
CA ILE A 307 26.47 -5.36 -32.20
C ILE A 307 26.19 -4.22 -33.19
N THR A 308 26.72 -3.02 -32.94
CA THR A 308 26.43 -1.84 -33.78
C THR A 308 27.46 -1.62 -34.88
N ASN A 309 28.73 -1.96 -34.64
CA ASN A 309 29.82 -1.55 -35.55
C ASN A 309 30.51 -2.71 -36.28
N VAL A 310 30.51 -3.95 -35.77
CA VAL A 310 31.27 -5.05 -36.40
C VAL A 310 30.73 -5.44 -37.78
N PRO A 311 29.41 -5.61 -38.01
CA PRO A 311 28.90 -5.87 -39.37
C PRO A 311 29.29 -4.78 -40.36
N LYS A 312 29.22 -3.51 -39.94
CA LYS A 312 29.60 -2.34 -40.73
C LYS A 312 31.10 -2.36 -41.05
N TYR A 313 31.94 -2.62 -40.05
CA TYR A 313 33.40 -2.73 -40.21
C TYR A 313 33.80 -3.86 -41.18
N LEU A 314 33.21 -5.05 -41.03
CA LEU A 314 33.48 -6.19 -41.92
C LEU A 314 33.05 -5.94 -43.36
N SER A 315 31.95 -5.20 -43.56
CA SER A 315 31.45 -4.92 -44.91
C SER A 315 32.13 -3.72 -45.56
N GLN A 316 32.24 -2.59 -44.86
CA GLN A 316 32.70 -1.32 -45.43
C GLN A 316 34.23 -1.12 -45.37
N VAL A 317 34.93 -1.73 -44.42
CA VAL A 317 36.39 -1.60 -44.29
C VAL A 317 37.09 -2.83 -44.87
N ILE A 318 36.70 -4.02 -44.39
CA ILE A 318 37.34 -5.28 -44.79
C ILE A 318 36.88 -5.76 -46.17
N GLY A 319 35.60 -5.56 -46.51
CA GLY A 319 35.05 -5.80 -47.84
C GLY A 319 34.27 -7.11 -48.03
N PHE A 320 33.68 -7.66 -46.97
CA PHE A 320 32.75 -8.79 -47.09
C PHE A 320 31.35 -8.33 -47.57
N ASP A 321 30.70 -9.14 -48.42
CA ASP A 321 29.29 -8.91 -48.76
C ASP A 321 28.37 -9.05 -47.53
N ILE A 322 27.16 -8.50 -47.59
CA ILE A 322 26.23 -8.43 -46.44
C ILE A 322 25.92 -9.83 -45.85
N LYS A 323 25.84 -10.88 -46.69
CA LYS A 323 25.58 -12.24 -46.21
C LYS A 323 26.78 -12.77 -45.42
N ASN A 324 27.98 -12.65 -45.98
CA ASN A 324 29.21 -13.12 -45.37
C ASN A 324 29.62 -12.28 -44.15
N ALA A 325 29.45 -10.95 -44.21
CA ALA A 325 29.64 -10.04 -43.09
C ALA A 325 28.68 -10.35 -41.94
N GLY A 326 27.39 -10.58 -42.24
CA GLY A 326 26.40 -10.99 -41.24
C GLY A 326 26.70 -12.35 -40.60
N PHE A 327 27.16 -13.33 -41.39
CA PHE A 327 27.59 -14.64 -40.89
C PHE A 327 28.83 -14.55 -39.99
N LEU A 328 29.88 -13.84 -40.45
CA LEU A 328 31.13 -13.69 -39.70
C LEU A 328 30.92 -12.87 -38.41
N ALA A 329 30.08 -11.84 -38.44
CA ALA A 329 29.72 -11.07 -37.25
C ALA A 329 28.93 -11.91 -36.22
N ALA A 330 28.19 -12.94 -36.65
CA ALA A 330 27.43 -13.81 -35.75
C ALA A 330 28.32 -14.78 -34.94
N LEU A 331 29.50 -15.17 -35.45
CA LEU A 331 30.40 -16.15 -34.82
C LEU A 331 30.88 -15.76 -33.41
N PRO A 332 31.30 -14.51 -33.14
CA PRO A 332 31.60 -14.04 -31.78
C PRO A 332 30.45 -14.28 -30.79
N HIS A 333 29.22 -14.04 -31.20
CA HIS A 333 28.06 -14.26 -30.36
C HIS A 333 27.78 -15.77 -30.18
N LEU A 334 27.83 -16.58 -31.24
CA LEU A 334 27.62 -18.02 -31.12
C LEU A 334 28.59 -18.68 -30.11
N THR A 335 29.86 -18.30 -30.16
CA THR A 335 30.88 -18.83 -29.24
C THR A 335 30.68 -18.32 -27.80
N ARG A 336 30.26 -17.06 -27.63
CA ARG A 336 29.83 -16.50 -26.34
C ARG A 336 28.68 -17.30 -25.71
N LEU A 337 27.71 -17.77 -26.50
CA LEU A 337 26.58 -18.57 -25.99
C LEU A 337 27.07 -19.89 -25.38
N PHE A 338 27.91 -20.64 -26.11
CA PHE A 338 28.43 -21.92 -25.63
C PHE A 338 29.35 -21.75 -24.42
N LEU A 339 30.27 -20.79 -24.45
CA LEU A 339 31.12 -20.55 -23.28
C LEU A 339 30.34 -19.95 -22.10
N GLY A 340 29.36 -19.08 -22.34
CA GLY A 340 28.52 -18.51 -21.28
C GLY A 340 27.69 -19.57 -20.55
N THR A 341 27.10 -20.51 -21.28
CA THR A 341 26.39 -21.67 -20.70
C THR A 341 27.34 -22.63 -19.98
N GLY A 342 28.53 -22.86 -20.54
CA GLY A 342 29.61 -23.62 -19.90
C GLY A 342 30.08 -22.98 -18.59
N PHE A 343 30.33 -21.66 -18.59
CA PHE A 343 30.70 -20.90 -17.40
C PHE A 343 29.57 -20.91 -16.36
N GLY A 344 28.31 -20.76 -16.74
CA GLY A 344 27.17 -20.90 -15.83
C GLY A 344 27.17 -22.25 -15.10
N SER A 345 27.37 -23.34 -15.84
CA SER A 345 27.46 -24.70 -15.28
C SER A 345 28.71 -24.91 -14.41
N LEU A 346 29.85 -24.37 -14.83
CA LEU A 346 31.09 -24.39 -14.06
C LEU A 346 30.94 -23.61 -12.75
N GLY A 347 30.26 -22.46 -12.77
CA GLY A 347 29.98 -21.68 -11.58
C GLY A 347 29.14 -22.45 -10.56
N ASP A 348 28.09 -23.14 -11.01
CA ASP A 348 27.26 -23.99 -10.13
C ASP A 348 28.07 -25.18 -9.58
N TYR A 349 28.93 -25.80 -10.39
CA TYR A 349 29.84 -26.85 -9.93
C TYR A 349 30.82 -26.35 -8.87
N LEU A 350 31.46 -25.20 -9.11
CA LEU A 350 32.40 -24.59 -8.16
C LEU A 350 31.70 -24.17 -6.86
N LYS A 351 30.45 -23.68 -6.93
CA LYS A 351 29.63 -23.35 -5.74
C LYS A 351 29.26 -24.59 -4.92
N LYS A 352 29.09 -25.75 -5.55
CA LYS A 352 28.80 -27.03 -4.86
C LYS A 352 30.03 -27.61 -4.15
N LYS A 353 31.24 -27.27 -4.60
CA LYS A 353 32.49 -27.76 -4.00
C LYS A 353 32.79 -26.98 -2.71
N LYS A 354 32.81 -27.67 -1.57
CA LYS A 354 33.21 -27.07 -0.27
C LYS A 354 34.58 -26.39 -0.39
N GLY A 355 34.66 -25.10 -0.06
CA GLY A 355 35.92 -24.35 0.06
C GLY A 355 36.17 -23.25 -0.99
N VAL A 356 35.34 -23.11 -2.05
CA VAL A 356 35.50 -22.02 -3.04
C VAL A 356 34.57 -20.85 -2.71
N PRO A 357 35.07 -19.67 -2.26
CA PRO A 357 34.21 -18.54 -1.92
C PRO A 357 33.63 -17.84 -3.16
N ASN A 358 32.36 -17.42 -3.10
CA ASN A 358 31.67 -16.72 -4.20
C ASN A 358 32.42 -15.45 -4.65
N LYS A 359 33.06 -14.74 -3.72
CA LYS A 359 33.92 -13.58 -3.98
C LYS A 359 35.08 -13.90 -4.93
N PHE A 360 35.73 -15.05 -4.74
CA PHE A 360 36.80 -15.51 -5.63
C PHE A 360 36.24 -15.79 -7.02
N ILE A 361 35.12 -16.52 -7.11
CA ILE A 361 34.46 -16.81 -8.39
C ILE A 361 34.16 -15.51 -9.14
N ARG A 362 33.45 -14.55 -8.51
CA ARG A 362 33.09 -13.29 -9.20
C ARG A 362 34.30 -12.48 -9.64
N LYS A 363 35.35 -12.35 -8.80
CA LYS A 363 36.52 -11.53 -9.16
C LYS A 363 37.44 -12.22 -10.15
N PHE A 364 37.65 -13.53 -10.02
CA PHE A 364 38.49 -14.30 -10.94
C PHE A 364 37.89 -14.30 -12.35
N PHE A 365 36.58 -14.54 -12.48
CA PHE A 365 35.92 -14.56 -13.79
C PHE A 365 35.78 -13.16 -14.44
N VAL A 366 36.12 -12.06 -13.74
CA VAL A 366 36.25 -10.73 -14.36
C VAL A 366 37.45 -10.66 -15.30
N LEU A 367 38.49 -11.47 -15.08
CA LEU A 367 39.60 -11.59 -16.02
C LEU A 367 39.09 -12.05 -17.40
N PHE A 368 38.19 -13.04 -17.40
CA PHE A 368 37.59 -13.57 -18.61
C PHE A 368 36.47 -12.68 -19.15
N SER A 369 35.67 -12.06 -18.30
CA SER A 369 34.55 -11.24 -18.76
C SER A 369 34.94 -9.84 -19.21
N HIS A 370 36.08 -9.29 -18.76
CA HIS A 370 36.44 -7.89 -19.03
C HIS A 370 37.91 -7.71 -19.44
N ILE A 371 38.87 -8.30 -18.73
CA ILE A 371 40.29 -8.03 -19.01
C ILE A 371 40.73 -8.63 -20.35
N PHE A 372 40.56 -9.94 -20.54
CA PHE A 372 40.92 -10.60 -21.80
C PHE A 372 40.10 -10.08 -23.00
N PRO A 373 38.77 -9.86 -22.89
CA PRO A 373 38.02 -9.24 -23.98
C PRO A 373 38.58 -7.89 -24.41
N GLY A 374 38.97 -7.04 -23.46
CA GLY A 374 39.57 -5.74 -23.77
C GLY A 374 40.97 -5.86 -24.40
N VAL A 375 41.79 -6.80 -23.95
CA VAL A 375 43.11 -7.08 -24.56
C VAL A 375 42.95 -7.56 -26.00
N PHE A 376 42.06 -8.51 -26.26
CA PHE A 376 41.80 -8.98 -27.63
C PHE A 376 41.23 -7.88 -28.53
N MET A 377 40.40 -7.00 -27.97
CA MET A 377 39.83 -5.87 -28.68
C MET A 377 40.89 -4.82 -29.07
N ILE A 378 41.83 -4.51 -28.18
CA ILE A 378 43.00 -3.67 -28.50
C ILE A 378 43.88 -4.39 -29.52
N GLY A 379 44.02 -5.72 -29.44
CA GLY A 379 44.80 -6.52 -30.38
C GLY A 379 44.40 -6.33 -31.86
N ILE A 380 43.13 -6.03 -32.13
CA ILE A 380 42.61 -5.83 -33.50
C ILE A 380 43.36 -4.73 -34.25
N ILE A 381 43.83 -3.69 -33.54
CA ILE A 381 44.50 -2.54 -34.16
C ILE A 381 45.83 -2.91 -34.84
N PHE A 382 46.42 -4.05 -34.48
CA PHE A 382 47.68 -4.54 -35.02
C PHE A 382 47.50 -5.46 -36.23
N CYS A 383 46.27 -5.79 -36.62
CA CYS A 383 45.98 -6.74 -37.70
C CYS A 383 45.93 -6.10 -39.10
N GLY A 384 45.85 -4.76 -39.21
CA GLY A 384 45.73 -4.08 -40.49
C GLY A 384 44.50 -4.56 -41.29
N CYS A 385 44.70 -4.92 -42.55
CA CYS A 385 43.65 -5.43 -43.45
C CYS A 385 43.55 -6.97 -43.52
N ASP A 386 44.21 -7.70 -42.62
CA ASP A 386 44.10 -9.16 -42.56
C ASP A 386 42.82 -9.59 -41.84
N SER A 387 41.86 -10.13 -42.59
CA SER A 387 40.51 -10.42 -42.11
C SER A 387 40.45 -11.61 -41.14
N VAL A 388 41.34 -12.59 -41.27
CA VAL A 388 41.35 -13.79 -40.42
C VAL A 388 41.69 -13.49 -38.96
N PRO A 389 42.83 -12.84 -38.63
CA PRO A 389 43.18 -12.53 -37.24
C PRO A 389 42.18 -11.55 -36.60
N ILE A 390 41.59 -10.62 -37.36
CA ILE A 390 40.52 -9.72 -36.87
C ILE A 390 39.32 -10.53 -36.40
N VAL A 391 38.79 -11.43 -37.25
CA VAL A 391 37.63 -12.25 -36.91
C VAL A 391 37.95 -13.17 -35.73
N VAL A 392 39.14 -13.75 -35.67
CA VAL A 392 39.59 -14.59 -34.54
C VAL A 392 39.62 -13.79 -33.23
N LEU A 393 40.18 -12.58 -33.23
CA LEU A 393 40.22 -11.74 -32.03
C LEU A 393 38.83 -11.27 -31.59
N LEU A 394 37.94 -10.96 -32.52
CA LEU A 394 36.53 -10.66 -32.23
C LEU A 394 35.83 -11.87 -31.59
N ILE A 395 36.04 -13.07 -32.15
CA ILE A 395 35.52 -14.33 -31.59
C ILE A 395 36.04 -14.53 -30.18
N LEU A 396 37.35 -14.48 -29.97
CA LEU A 396 37.97 -14.68 -28.67
C LEU A 396 37.47 -13.66 -27.64
N SER A 397 37.34 -12.38 -28.03
CA SER A 397 36.85 -11.31 -27.18
C SER A 397 35.43 -11.59 -26.65
N GLN A 398 34.49 -12.01 -27.51
CA GLN A 398 33.13 -12.32 -27.06
C GLN A 398 33.01 -13.68 -26.38
N ALA A 399 33.75 -14.69 -26.86
CA ALA A 399 33.73 -16.03 -26.32
C ALA A 399 34.06 -16.00 -24.81
N VAL A 400 35.17 -15.36 -24.43
CA VAL A 400 35.55 -15.23 -23.02
C VAL A 400 34.64 -14.26 -22.26
N ASN A 401 34.08 -13.23 -22.93
CA ASN A 401 33.05 -12.38 -22.33
C ASN A 401 31.79 -13.16 -21.90
N GLY A 402 31.56 -14.39 -22.40
CA GLY A 402 30.55 -15.32 -21.88
C GLY A 402 30.60 -15.51 -20.36
N ALA A 403 31.78 -15.33 -19.73
CA ALA A 403 31.94 -15.32 -18.27
C ALA A 403 31.16 -14.20 -17.55
N ALA A 404 30.58 -13.24 -18.29
CA ALA A 404 29.64 -12.24 -17.79
C ALA A 404 28.47 -12.85 -17.00
N VAL A 405 28.03 -14.06 -17.38
CA VAL A 405 27.04 -14.88 -16.64
C VAL A 405 27.42 -15.02 -15.18
N LEU A 406 28.70 -15.25 -14.89
CA LEU A 406 29.23 -15.43 -13.54
C LEU A 406 29.63 -14.13 -12.87
N THR A 407 29.54 -12.97 -13.52
CA THR A 407 30.02 -11.69 -12.98
C THR A 407 28.86 -10.70 -12.87
N ASN A 408 28.77 -9.70 -13.76
CA ASN A 408 27.77 -8.63 -13.71
C ASN A 408 26.31 -9.13 -13.85
N LEU A 409 26.06 -10.27 -14.48
CA LEU A 409 24.68 -10.80 -14.64
C LEU A 409 24.19 -11.55 -13.40
N SER A 410 25.10 -12.20 -12.66
CA SER A 410 24.77 -12.91 -11.41
C SER A 410 24.86 -12.02 -10.17
N ASN A 411 25.73 -11.00 -10.17
CA ASN A 411 25.98 -10.22 -8.95
C ASN A 411 24.77 -9.44 -8.40
N PRO A 412 23.81 -8.92 -9.19
CA PRO A 412 22.57 -8.34 -8.65
C PRO A 412 21.83 -9.31 -7.71
N GLN A 413 21.82 -10.59 -8.10
CA GLN A 413 21.23 -11.68 -7.34
C GLN A 413 22.04 -12.09 -6.11
N ASP A 414 23.34 -11.76 -6.07
CA ASP A 414 24.19 -11.98 -4.89
C ASP A 414 24.11 -10.78 -3.92
N LEU A 415 24.01 -9.54 -4.44
CA LEU A 415 23.93 -8.32 -3.62
C LEU A 415 22.58 -8.14 -2.94
N ALA A 416 21.47 -8.34 -3.65
CA ALA A 416 20.14 -8.31 -3.05
C ALA A 416 19.09 -9.12 -3.83
N PRO A 417 18.94 -10.42 -3.54
CA PRO A 417 17.87 -11.25 -4.10
C PRO A 417 16.47 -10.63 -4.08
N ASN A 418 16.08 -9.94 -2.99
CA ASN A 418 14.74 -9.34 -2.84
C ASN A 418 14.50 -8.14 -3.76
N PHE A 419 15.57 -7.45 -4.15
CA PHE A 419 15.54 -6.24 -4.99
C PHE A 419 16.32 -6.43 -6.28
N ALA A 420 16.53 -7.69 -6.71
CA ALA A 420 17.37 -8.01 -7.85
C ALA A 420 16.84 -7.37 -9.15
N GLY A 421 15.52 -7.33 -9.33
CA GLY A 421 14.87 -6.64 -10.45
C GLY A 421 15.13 -5.14 -10.43
N SER A 422 14.93 -4.50 -9.28
CA SER A 422 15.21 -3.07 -9.10
C SER A 422 16.67 -2.68 -9.27
N ILE A 423 17.63 -3.45 -8.74
CA ILE A 423 19.06 -3.24 -9.02
C ILE A 423 19.32 -3.37 -10.52
N PHE A 424 18.78 -4.42 -11.15
CA PHE A 424 19.00 -4.66 -12.56
C PHE A 424 18.43 -3.54 -13.43
N GLY A 425 17.29 -2.96 -13.05
CA GLY A 425 16.68 -1.81 -13.70
C GLY A 425 17.60 -0.58 -13.69
N ILE A 426 18.18 -0.25 -12.53
CA ILE A 426 19.10 0.88 -12.41
C ILE A 426 20.38 0.64 -13.23
N ILE A 427 20.97 -0.55 -13.15
CA ILE A 427 22.19 -0.83 -13.93
C ILE A 427 21.94 -0.90 -15.43
N SER A 428 20.75 -1.32 -15.85
CA SER A 428 20.32 -1.31 -17.24
C SER A 428 20.02 0.10 -17.74
N PHE A 429 19.53 1.01 -16.89
CA PHE A 429 19.33 2.42 -17.24
C PHE A 429 20.67 3.08 -17.59
N ILE A 430 21.64 3.05 -16.68
CA ILE A 430 22.94 3.70 -16.90
C ILE A 430 23.74 2.95 -17.96
N GLY A 431 23.77 1.61 -17.92
CA GLY A 431 24.47 0.80 -18.89
C GLY A 431 23.84 0.84 -20.28
N GLY A 432 22.52 1.01 -20.38
CA GLY A 432 21.77 1.12 -21.64
C GLY A 432 22.12 2.38 -22.42
N MET A 433 22.61 3.44 -21.76
CA MET A 433 23.06 4.66 -22.42
C MET A 433 24.23 4.40 -23.39
N THR A 434 25.04 3.36 -23.15
CA THR A 434 26.12 3.00 -24.07
C THR A 434 25.60 2.65 -25.47
N GLY A 435 24.34 2.22 -25.59
CA GLY A 435 23.74 1.84 -26.87
C GLY A 435 23.50 3.01 -27.83
N PHE A 436 23.40 4.25 -27.32
CA PHE A 436 23.40 5.45 -28.17
C PHE A 436 24.69 6.27 -28.06
N ILE A 437 25.48 6.12 -26.98
CA ILE A 437 26.81 6.75 -26.88
C ILE A 437 27.79 6.11 -27.85
N VAL A 438 27.84 4.77 -27.91
CA VAL A 438 28.82 4.06 -28.73
C VAL A 438 28.66 4.38 -30.23
N PRO A 439 27.45 4.32 -30.84
CA PRO A 439 27.28 4.74 -32.23
C PRO A 439 27.65 6.20 -32.48
N ALA A 440 27.31 7.11 -31.56
CA ALA A 440 27.65 8.53 -31.69
C ALA A 440 29.17 8.77 -31.65
N VAL A 441 29.87 8.10 -30.72
CA VAL A 441 31.33 8.17 -30.62
C VAL A 441 31.99 7.54 -31.85
N THR A 442 31.52 6.37 -32.31
CA THR A 442 32.02 5.76 -33.55
C THR A 442 31.83 6.70 -34.73
N GLY A 443 30.63 7.25 -34.91
CA GLY A 443 30.32 8.20 -35.98
C GLY A 443 31.20 9.44 -35.98
N ALA A 444 31.63 9.91 -34.79
CA ALA A 444 32.59 11.00 -34.67
C ALA A 444 34.02 10.61 -35.12
N PHE A 445 34.45 9.37 -34.86
CA PHE A 445 35.74 8.88 -35.34
C PHE A 445 35.76 8.67 -36.85
N ILE A 446 34.65 8.20 -37.45
CA ILE A 446 34.58 7.83 -38.88
C ILE A 446 33.89 8.88 -39.77
N TYR A 447 33.73 10.12 -39.27
CA TYR A 447 32.94 11.15 -39.95
C TYR A 447 33.50 11.54 -41.33
N GLU A 448 34.82 11.71 -41.43
CA GLU A 448 35.48 12.13 -42.66
C GLU A 448 35.84 10.95 -43.58
N ASN A 449 36.32 9.85 -42.96
CA ASN A 449 36.79 8.63 -43.61
C ASN A 449 36.39 7.39 -42.79
N SER A 450 36.15 6.28 -43.49
CA SER A 450 35.71 5.02 -42.91
C SER A 450 36.77 3.94 -43.09
N GLY A 451 37.95 4.12 -42.48
CA GLY A 451 39.10 3.25 -42.67
C GLY A 451 39.65 2.58 -41.41
N VAL A 452 40.67 1.76 -41.58
CA VAL A 452 41.32 1.01 -40.49
C VAL A 452 41.85 1.96 -39.42
N GLU A 453 42.43 3.10 -39.79
CA GLU A 453 42.98 4.10 -38.86
C GLU A 453 41.90 4.74 -37.98
N GLU A 454 40.78 5.15 -38.56
CA GLU A 454 39.68 5.77 -37.82
C GLU A 454 39.04 4.78 -36.83
N TYR A 455 38.94 3.51 -37.22
CA TYR A 455 38.45 2.44 -36.34
C TYR A 455 39.41 2.07 -35.20
N LYS A 456 40.70 2.43 -35.26
CA LYS A 456 41.63 2.20 -34.13
C LYS A 456 41.16 2.92 -32.87
N GLY A 457 40.70 4.17 -32.99
CA GLY A 457 40.17 4.93 -31.86
C GLY A 457 38.97 4.25 -31.20
N VAL A 458 38.10 3.65 -32.02
CA VAL A 458 36.90 2.92 -31.58
C VAL A 458 37.27 1.66 -30.79
N PHE A 459 38.21 0.84 -31.29
CA PHE A 459 38.63 -0.39 -30.63
C PHE A 459 39.48 -0.15 -29.38
N ILE A 460 40.36 0.86 -29.38
CA ILE A 460 41.14 1.26 -28.20
C ILE A 460 40.20 1.69 -27.08
N LEU A 461 39.26 2.58 -27.38
CA LEU A 461 38.29 3.05 -26.39
C LEU A 461 37.46 1.89 -25.83
N GLY A 462 36.95 1.00 -26.69
CA GLY A 462 36.21 -0.18 -26.25
C GLY A 462 37.03 -1.11 -25.34
N GLY A 463 38.29 -1.36 -25.68
CA GLY A 463 39.19 -2.17 -24.86
C GLY A 463 39.54 -1.53 -23.51
N CYS A 464 39.80 -0.22 -23.50
CA CYS A 464 40.03 0.54 -22.27
C CYS A 464 38.80 0.53 -21.35
N MET A 465 37.59 0.63 -21.91
CA MET A 465 36.35 0.56 -21.13
C MET A 465 36.16 -0.82 -20.49
N TYR A 466 36.43 -1.90 -21.23
CA TYR A 466 36.43 -3.25 -20.66
C TYR A 466 37.42 -3.38 -19.50
N ILE A 467 38.69 -3.03 -19.72
CA ILE A 467 39.77 -3.23 -18.74
C ILE A 467 39.56 -2.34 -17.50
N GLY A 468 39.30 -1.05 -17.69
CA GLY A 468 39.13 -0.08 -16.60
C GLY A 468 37.97 -0.45 -15.68
N CYS A 469 36.81 -0.79 -16.25
CA CYS A 469 35.64 -1.22 -15.47
C CYS A 469 35.89 -2.56 -14.77
N GLY A 470 36.60 -3.49 -15.42
CA GLY A 470 36.99 -4.77 -14.82
C GLY A 470 37.92 -4.61 -13.62
N LEU A 471 38.98 -3.79 -13.75
CA LEU A 471 39.91 -3.49 -12.67
C LEU A 471 39.22 -2.82 -11.49
N PHE A 472 38.32 -1.87 -11.75
CA PHE A 472 37.53 -1.22 -10.71
C PHE A 472 36.72 -2.24 -9.90
N PHE A 473 36.09 -3.23 -10.54
CA PHE A 473 35.36 -4.28 -9.84
C PHE A 473 36.29 -5.28 -9.12
N ILE A 474 37.45 -5.61 -9.68
CA ILE A 474 38.43 -6.47 -8.99
C ILE A 474 38.87 -5.82 -7.68
N ILE A 475 39.03 -4.49 -7.65
CA ILE A 475 39.41 -3.74 -6.45
C ILE A 475 38.20 -3.62 -5.50
N PHE A 476 37.11 -3.00 -5.95
CA PHE A 476 36.00 -2.55 -5.08
C PHE A 476 34.79 -3.49 -5.02
N GLY A 477 34.69 -4.45 -5.95
CA GLY A 477 33.55 -5.36 -6.06
C GLY A 477 33.37 -6.25 -4.84
N ARG A 478 32.12 -6.44 -4.44
CA ARG A 478 31.69 -7.38 -3.40
C ARG A 478 30.56 -8.27 -3.91
N THR A 479 30.37 -9.38 -3.21
CA THR A 479 29.46 -10.49 -3.59
C THR A 479 28.66 -11.00 -2.39
N GLU A 480 28.80 -10.31 -1.26
CA GLU A 480 28.08 -10.59 -0.03
C GLU A 480 26.71 -9.92 -0.14
N THR A 481 25.67 -10.58 0.35
CA THR A 481 24.35 -9.98 0.48
C THR A 481 24.46 -8.67 1.26
N GLN A 482 23.93 -7.59 0.70
CA GLN A 482 24.04 -6.27 1.28
C GLN A 482 23.04 -6.11 2.42
N LYS A 483 23.41 -5.31 3.43
CA LYS A 483 22.56 -5.04 4.63
C LYS A 483 21.18 -4.45 4.30
N TRP A 484 20.98 -4.00 3.06
CA TRP A 484 19.74 -3.43 2.56
C TRP A 484 18.93 -4.41 1.68
N ASN A 485 19.36 -5.67 1.51
CA ASN A 485 18.60 -6.74 0.86
C ASN A 485 17.42 -7.22 1.71
N GLU A 486 17.66 -7.42 2.99
CA GLU A 486 16.63 -7.81 3.93
C GLU A 486 16.07 -6.54 4.56
N LYS A 487 14.75 -6.50 4.75
CA LYS A 487 14.20 -5.61 5.77
C LYS A 487 14.78 -6.14 7.08
N LYS A 488 15.72 -5.41 7.69
CA LYS A 488 16.11 -5.69 9.06
C LYS A 488 14.82 -5.70 9.88
N ASP A 489 14.41 -6.87 10.33
CA ASP A 489 13.75 -6.97 11.61
C ASP A 489 14.67 -6.25 12.59
N SER A 490 14.12 -5.29 13.31
CA SER A 490 14.82 -4.46 14.29
C SER A 490 15.24 -5.28 15.53
N GLN A 491 15.72 -6.51 15.34
CA GLN A 491 16.16 -7.44 16.38
C GLN A 491 17.67 -7.77 16.32
N GLU A 492 18.38 -7.62 15.19
CA GLU A 492 19.75 -8.17 15.06
C GLU A 492 20.94 -7.19 15.16
N GLU A 493 20.73 -5.88 15.30
CA GLU A 493 21.82 -4.97 15.71
C GLU A 493 22.01 -4.92 17.25
N ALA A 494 21.25 -5.72 17.99
CA ALA A 494 21.37 -5.90 19.44
C ALA A 494 22.23 -7.12 19.88
N ALA A 495 22.69 -7.96 18.95
CA ALA A 495 23.30 -9.27 19.27
C ALA A 495 24.84 -9.35 19.12
N GLY A 496 25.55 -8.23 19.22
CA GLY A 496 26.97 -8.19 19.61
C GLY A 496 27.19 -8.41 21.12
N ALA A 497 26.10 -8.55 21.90
CA ALA A 497 26.11 -9.19 23.21
C ALA A 497 25.26 -10.47 23.10
N SER A 498 25.93 -11.60 23.27
CA SER A 498 25.49 -12.95 22.97
C SER A 498 24.31 -13.49 23.80
N GLN A 499 23.34 -14.04 23.05
CA GLN A 499 22.37 -15.13 23.31
C GLN A 499 21.16 -14.98 24.27
N PRO A 500 19.98 -15.50 23.85
CA PRO A 500 18.71 -15.41 24.59
C PRO A 500 18.62 -16.47 25.70
N PRO A 501 18.04 -16.18 26.88
CA PRO A 501 17.74 -17.23 27.83
C PRO A 501 16.50 -18.00 27.37
N LYS A 502 16.72 -19.23 26.91
CA LYS A 502 15.74 -20.32 27.07
C LYS A 502 15.69 -20.61 28.57
N TYR A 503 14.66 -20.32 29.34
CA TYR A 503 13.24 -20.13 29.06
C TYR A 503 12.75 -18.94 29.92
N LEU A 504 11.51 -18.48 29.71
CA LEU A 504 10.83 -17.50 30.59
C LEU A 504 11.36 -17.56 32.04
N TYR A 505 11.92 -16.44 32.52
CA TYR A 505 12.63 -16.28 33.80
C TYR A 505 13.93 -17.11 34.01
N LYS A 506 15.11 -16.51 33.73
CA LYS A 506 16.24 -16.39 34.69
C LYS A 506 17.51 -15.75 34.08
N SER A 507 18.22 -15.02 34.95
CA SER A 507 19.60 -14.53 34.91
C SER A 507 19.83 -13.05 34.55
N LYS A 508 20.41 -12.36 35.53
CA LYS A 508 20.74 -10.93 35.64
C LYS A 508 22.07 -10.65 34.92
N SER A 509 22.16 -9.60 34.09
CA SER A 509 23.17 -8.51 34.21
C SER A 509 23.25 -7.63 32.94
N CYS A 510 22.70 -6.42 33.06
CA CYS A 510 23.34 -5.13 32.74
C CYS A 510 23.95 -4.89 31.33
N TYR A 511 23.15 -4.53 30.29
CA TYR A 511 23.62 -3.63 29.21
C TYR A 511 22.52 -2.81 28.46
N VAL A 512 21.26 -2.81 28.92
CA VAL A 512 20.12 -2.06 28.30
C VAL A 512 19.79 -0.75 29.05
N LYS A 513 20.80 -0.05 29.59
CA LYS A 513 20.54 1.07 30.53
C LYS A 513 20.84 2.50 30.05
N LYS A 514 21.34 2.76 28.83
CA LYS A 514 21.81 4.12 28.50
C LYS A 514 21.43 4.77 27.15
N CYS A 515 20.76 4.09 26.21
CA CYS A 515 20.48 4.69 24.88
C CYS A 515 18.99 5.00 24.58
N PHE A 516 18.07 4.79 25.54
CA PHE A 516 16.62 5.00 25.40
C PHE A 516 16.12 6.21 26.25
N LEU A 517 16.87 7.31 26.22
CA LEU A 517 16.66 8.46 27.11
C LEU A 517 15.44 9.34 26.75
N TRP A 518 14.79 9.15 25.59
CA TRP A 518 13.52 9.85 25.28
C TRP A 518 12.28 9.14 25.86
N SER A 519 12.31 7.81 26.09
CA SER A 519 11.10 7.07 26.53
C SER A 519 11.09 6.63 27.99
N ARG A 520 12.19 6.78 28.74
CA ARG A 520 12.28 6.26 30.12
C ARG A 520 12.57 7.27 31.22
N GLU A 521 13.33 8.33 30.95
CA GLU A 521 13.69 9.32 31.99
C GLU A 521 13.17 10.72 31.70
N VAL A 522 13.05 11.15 30.44
CA VAL A 522 12.29 12.35 30.11
C VAL A 522 10.80 11.99 30.20
N LYS A 523 10.17 12.39 31.29
CA LYS A 523 8.74 12.29 31.59
C LYS A 523 7.81 12.27 30.35
N LEU A 524 7.58 11.07 29.79
CA LEU A 524 6.27 10.63 29.28
C LEU A 524 5.18 10.77 30.36
N SER A 525 5.54 11.05 31.61
CA SER A 525 4.59 11.41 32.68
C SER A 525 3.76 12.66 32.37
N GLY A 526 4.10 13.49 31.38
CA GLY A 526 3.21 14.54 30.88
C GLY A 526 2.14 14.01 29.89
N PHE A 527 2.52 13.02 29.08
CA PHE A 527 1.69 12.41 28.03
C PHE A 527 0.82 11.25 28.56
N ALA A 528 1.27 10.55 29.60
CA ALA A 528 0.64 9.34 30.15
C ALA A 528 -0.45 9.61 31.20
N ASN A 529 -0.79 10.87 31.49
CA ASN A 529 -1.83 11.19 32.48
C ASN A 529 -3.23 10.95 31.88
N GLY A 530 -3.63 9.68 31.87
CA GLY A 530 -4.96 9.20 31.47
C GLY A 530 -5.11 8.87 29.99
N ILE A 531 -4.07 9.02 29.16
CA ILE A 531 -4.09 8.53 27.77
C ILE A 531 -3.74 7.05 27.77
N GLU A 532 -4.74 6.22 27.51
CA GLU A 532 -4.61 4.76 27.47
C GLU A 532 -4.57 4.21 26.05
N TYR A 533 -5.24 4.90 25.12
CA TYR A 533 -5.43 4.44 23.75
C TYR A 533 -5.00 5.49 22.74
N VAL A 534 -4.19 5.05 21.79
CA VAL A 534 -3.81 5.80 20.60
C VAL A 534 -4.30 5.01 19.38
N PHE A 535 -5.15 5.62 18.57
CA PHE A 535 -5.62 5.05 17.32
C PHE A 535 -4.84 5.67 16.17
N GLY A 536 -4.61 4.97 15.08
CA GLY A 536 -3.89 5.61 13.98
C GLY A 536 -3.49 4.72 12.85
N ILE A 537 -2.83 5.32 11.87
CA ILE A 537 -2.14 4.60 10.80
C ILE A 537 -0.68 5.04 10.85
N ILE A 538 0.20 4.05 10.93
CA ILE A 538 1.64 4.30 10.98
C ILE A 538 2.20 4.52 9.58
N GLY A 539 3.25 5.32 9.55
CA GLY A 539 4.12 5.55 8.41
C GLY A 539 5.13 6.64 8.78
N TYR A 540 6.07 6.92 7.89
CA TYR A 540 7.00 8.02 8.13
C TYR A 540 6.22 9.34 8.32
N PRO A 541 6.55 10.19 9.31
CA PRO A 541 7.68 10.09 10.25
C PRO A 541 7.33 9.59 11.66
N VAL A 542 6.16 8.98 11.89
CA VAL A 542 5.65 8.67 13.25
C VAL A 542 5.81 7.22 13.69
N ILE A 543 6.55 6.39 12.94
CA ILE A 543 6.72 4.95 13.23
C ILE A 543 7.35 4.76 14.61
N GLU A 544 8.47 5.41 14.87
CA GLU A 544 9.22 5.30 16.13
C GLU A 544 8.41 5.82 17.31
N LEU A 545 7.61 6.88 17.10
CA LEU A 545 6.68 7.40 18.11
C LEU A 545 5.62 6.36 18.47
N SER A 546 5.04 5.67 17.48
CA SER A 546 4.07 4.59 17.74
C SER A 546 4.66 3.45 18.58
N MET A 547 5.91 3.06 18.30
CA MET A 547 6.61 2.02 19.05
C MET A 547 6.96 2.50 20.47
N ALA A 548 7.39 3.76 20.62
CA ALA A 548 7.65 4.37 21.91
C ALA A 548 6.39 4.43 22.79
N LEU A 549 5.23 4.71 22.21
CA LEU A 549 3.94 4.67 22.91
C LEU A 549 3.63 3.25 23.41
N GLN A 550 3.81 2.22 22.58
CA GLN A 550 3.64 0.82 23.01
C GLN A 550 4.63 0.41 24.11
N MET A 551 5.90 0.84 24.00
CA MET A 551 6.91 0.60 25.04
C MET A 551 6.59 1.33 26.36
N ALA A 552 5.76 2.37 26.30
CA ALA A 552 5.26 3.12 27.45
C ALA A 552 3.92 2.55 27.98
N ASP A 553 3.54 1.34 27.59
CA ASP A 553 2.30 0.66 27.99
C ASP A 553 1.01 1.38 27.53
N ILE A 554 1.11 2.19 26.46
CA ILE A 554 -0.06 2.79 25.80
C ILE A 554 -0.52 1.85 24.69
N HIS A 555 -1.82 1.56 24.65
CA HIS A 555 -2.40 0.71 23.63
C HIS A 555 -2.43 1.45 22.30
N TYR A 556 -1.58 1.03 21.36
CA TYR A 556 -1.62 1.50 19.98
C TYR A 556 -2.51 0.61 19.11
N ILE A 557 -3.55 1.18 18.53
CA ILE A 557 -4.53 0.49 17.69
C ILE A 557 -4.35 0.98 16.26
N GLY A 558 -3.61 0.21 15.47
CA GLY A 558 -3.49 0.43 14.02
C GLY A 558 -4.84 0.20 13.32
N MET A 559 -5.41 1.24 12.73
CA MET A 559 -6.69 1.22 12.00
C MET A 559 -6.46 1.07 10.49
N ARG A 560 -7.54 1.03 9.68
CA ARG A 560 -7.45 0.95 8.20
C ARG A 560 -7.72 2.26 7.49
N ASN A 561 -8.39 3.20 8.17
CA ASN A 561 -8.52 4.58 7.71
C ASN A 561 -8.31 5.59 8.86
N GLU A 562 -7.58 6.70 8.64
CA GLU A 562 -7.34 7.72 9.66
C GLU A 562 -8.63 8.43 10.13
N GLN A 563 -9.64 8.54 9.25
CA GLN A 563 -10.97 9.03 9.60
C GLN A 563 -11.62 8.14 10.65
N ALA A 564 -11.61 6.82 10.43
CA ALA A 564 -12.14 5.83 11.37
C ALA A 564 -11.33 5.78 12.66
N ALA A 565 -10.01 5.98 12.59
CA ALA A 565 -9.15 6.14 13.77
C ALA A 565 -9.56 7.34 14.62
N CYS A 566 -9.83 8.48 13.96
CA CYS A 566 -10.30 9.68 14.63
C CYS A 566 -11.69 9.48 15.24
N TYR A 567 -12.58 8.73 14.58
CA TYR A 567 -13.87 8.34 15.15
C TYR A 567 -13.72 7.45 16.39
N ALA A 568 -12.84 6.45 16.36
CA ALA A 568 -12.58 5.61 17.53
C ALA A 568 -12.03 6.44 18.72
N ALA A 569 -11.07 7.33 18.46
CA ALA A 569 -10.46 8.16 19.49
C ALA A 569 -11.47 9.09 20.18
N GLN A 570 -12.34 9.77 19.43
CA GLN A 570 -13.35 10.65 20.04
C GLN A 570 -14.38 9.87 20.90
N ALA A 571 -14.68 8.61 20.57
CA ALA A 571 -15.57 7.78 21.38
C ALA A 571 -14.93 7.38 22.73
N ILE A 572 -13.63 7.05 22.75
CA ILE A 572 -12.87 6.93 24.00
C ILE A 572 -12.94 8.24 24.80
N GLY A 573 -12.78 9.37 24.10
CA GLY A 573 -12.96 10.71 24.65
C GLY A 573 -14.26 10.90 25.42
N TYR A 574 -15.36 10.54 24.79
CA TYR A 574 -16.71 10.64 25.37
C TYR A 574 -16.94 9.67 26.54
N LEU A 575 -16.48 8.42 26.41
CA LEU A 575 -16.71 7.37 27.42
C LEU A 575 -15.90 7.62 28.70
N THR A 576 -14.66 8.08 28.57
CA THR A 576 -13.71 8.20 29.69
C THR A 576 -13.73 9.61 30.30
N GLY A 577 -13.91 10.65 29.48
CA GLY A 577 -13.68 12.05 29.85
C GLY A 577 -12.23 12.51 29.64
N THR A 578 -11.35 11.64 29.12
CA THR A 578 -9.96 11.93 28.77
C THR A 578 -9.80 11.82 27.25
N PRO A 579 -9.10 12.73 26.56
CA PRO A 579 -9.02 12.68 25.11
C PRO A 579 -8.45 11.35 24.62
N GLY A 580 -9.17 10.70 23.69
CA GLY A 580 -8.54 9.69 22.86
C GLY A 580 -7.54 10.36 21.93
N VAL A 581 -6.44 9.67 21.64
CA VAL A 581 -5.37 10.20 20.79
C VAL A 581 -5.42 9.54 19.42
N VAL A 582 -5.18 10.33 18.39
CA VAL A 582 -4.98 9.86 17.02
C VAL A 582 -3.53 10.14 16.62
N LEU A 583 -2.82 9.14 16.10
CA LEU A 583 -1.49 9.33 15.53
C LEU A 583 -1.52 9.08 14.02
N VAL A 584 -1.13 10.07 13.23
CA VAL A 584 -1.16 10.00 11.77
C VAL A 584 0.12 10.50 11.14
N VAL A 585 0.34 10.08 9.89
CA VAL A 585 1.44 10.54 9.05
C VAL A 585 1.22 11.97 8.55
N SER A 586 2.22 12.49 7.84
CA SER A 586 2.20 13.79 7.17
C SER A 586 1.16 13.90 6.06
N GLY A 587 0.85 15.14 5.69
CA GLY A 587 -0.02 15.56 4.59
C GLY A 587 -1.35 14.80 4.56
N PRO A 588 -1.51 13.82 3.65
CA PRO A 588 -2.73 13.04 3.52
C PRO A 588 -3.22 12.39 4.83
N GLY A 589 -2.31 12.00 5.73
CA GLY A 589 -2.67 11.42 7.02
C GLY A 589 -3.55 12.36 7.85
N LEU A 590 -3.17 13.64 7.96
CA LEU A 590 -4.00 14.67 8.61
C LEU A 590 -5.29 14.92 7.82
N LEU A 591 -5.22 15.06 6.49
CA LEU A 591 -6.38 15.40 5.67
C LEU A 591 -7.52 14.40 5.86
N HIS A 592 -7.20 13.11 5.97
CA HIS A 592 -8.19 12.06 6.23
C HIS A 592 -8.83 12.14 7.63
N THR A 593 -8.19 12.80 8.61
CA THR A 593 -8.78 12.97 9.95
C THR A 593 -9.83 14.08 10.03
N PHE A 594 -9.95 14.98 9.04
CA PHE A 594 -10.81 16.16 9.19
C PHE A 594 -12.30 15.84 9.38
N GLY A 595 -12.81 14.77 8.77
CA GLY A 595 -14.17 14.29 9.07
C GLY A 595 -14.35 13.95 10.56
N GLY A 596 -13.33 13.33 11.17
CA GLY A 596 -13.29 13.01 12.59
C GLY A 596 -13.10 14.22 13.50
N LEU A 597 -12.17 15.12 13.17
CA LEU A 597 -11.94 16.36 13.93
C LEU A 597 -13.19 17.24 13.96
N ALA A 598 -13.81 17.47 12.80
CA ALA A 598 -15.04 18.24 12.70
C ALA A 598 -16.18 17.58 13.50
N ASN A 599 -16.32 16.25 13.40
CA ASN A 599 -17.33 15.52 14.15
C ASN A 599 -17.10 15.61 15.68
N ALA A 600 -15.86 15.52 16.15
CA ALA A 600 -15.52 15.60 17.56
C ALA A 600 -15.80 17.00 18.11
N GLN A 601 -15.40 18.03 17.37
CA GLN A 601 -15.60 19.42 17.74
C GLN A 601 -17.10 19.75 17.84
N ILE A 602 -17.91 19.36 16.85
CA ILE A 602 -19.35 19.66 16.89
C ILE A 602 -20.09 18.81 17.93
N ASN A 603 -19.64 17.59 18.22
CA ASN A 603 -20.18 16.76 19.32
C ASN A 603 -19.68 17.17 20.71
N CYS A 604 -18.69 18.05 20.78
CA CYS A 604 -18.04 18.49 22.01
C CYS A 604 -17.32 17.35 22.74
N TRP A 605 -16.57 16.53 22.00
CA TRP A 605 -15.85 15.37 22.54
C TRP A 605 -14.33 15.61 22.54
N PRO A 606 -13.63 15.25 23.63
CA PRO A 606 -12.20 15.47 23.73
C PRO A 606 -11.46 14.50 22.80
N VAL A 607 -10.69 15.04 21.86
CA VAL A 607 -9.80 14.25 20.99
C VAL A 607 -8.53 15.03 20.70
N LEU A 608 -7.39 14.34 20.67
CA LEU A 608 -6.10 14.92 20.31
C LEU A 608 -5.55 14.21 19.07
N VAL A 609 -5.41 14.92 17.97
CA VAL A 609 -4.74 14.41 16.77
C VAL A 609 -3.28 14.86 16.78
N ILE A 610 -2.36 13.93 16.57
CA ILE A 610 -0.93 14.16 16.46
C ILE A 610 -0.52 13.74 15.06
N GLY A 611 -0.09 14.69 14.26
CA GLY A 611 0.39 14.45 12.90
C GLY A 611 1.89 14.56 12.84
N GLY A 612 2.56 13.57 12.26
CA GLY A 612 3.89 13.79 11.72
C GLY A 612 3.84 14.84 10.60
N SER A 613 4.91 15.59 10.39
CA SER A 613 5.02 16.52 9.26
C SER A 613 6.40 16.44 8.62
N ALA A 614 6.51 17.02 7.42
CA ALA A 614 7.79 17.13 6.73
C ALA A 614 8.84 17.81 7.64
N PRO A 615 10.14 17.49 7.49
CA PRO A 615 11.20 18.25 8.16
C PRO A 615 11.04 19.76 7.95
N GLN A 616 11.30 20.56 8.98
CA GLN A 616 11.11 22.02 8.92
C GLN A 616 11.98 22.68 7.83
N ASP A 617 13.15 22.12 7.54
CA ASP A 617 14.08 22.56 6.51
C ASP A 617 13.64 22.19 5.08
N HIS A 618 12.55 21.43 4.94
CA HIS A 618 11.95 21.08 3.65
C HIS A 618 10.67 21.87 3.33
N GLU A 619 10.30 22.84 4.17
CA GLU A 619 9.14 23.69 3.93
C GLU A 619 9.39 24.69 2.79
N GLY A 620 8.43 24.80 1.87
CA GLY A 620 8.45 25.67 0.69
C GLY A 620 9.14 25.06 -0.54
N ILE A 621 9.68 23.85 -0.46
CA ILE A 621 10.48 23.24 -1.54
C ILE A 621 9.90 21.92 -2.10
N GLY A 622 8.69 21.53 -1.69
CA GLY A 622 8.05 20.29 -2.14
C GLY A 622 8.49 19.08 -1.35
N GLY A 623 8.64 19.22 -0.02
CA GLY A 623 8.97 18.14 0.89
C GLY A 623 7.99 16.96 0.79
N PHE A 624 8.45 15.76 1.16
CA PHE A 624 7.60 14.57 1.14
C PHE A 624 6.35 14.79 2.02
N GLN A 625 5.17 14.74 1.39
CA GLN A 625 3.88 15.03 2.03
C GLN A 625 3.81 16.39 2.72
N GLU A 626 4.56 17.37 2.20
CA GLU A 626 4.54 18.74 2.69
C GLU A 626 3.11 19.32 2.62
N CYS A 627 2.67 19.89 3.74
CA CYS A 627 1.32 20.40 3.90
C CYS A 627 1.29 21.41 5.05
N ASN A 628 0.54 22.51 4.91
CA ASN A 628 0.36 23.48 5.99
C ASN A 628 -0.67 22.97 7.02
N GLN A 629 -0.26 21.93 7.74
CA GLN A 629 -1.10 21.11 8.61
C GLN A 629 -1.73 21.90 9.77
N VAL A 630 -0.96 22.81 10.40
CA VAL A 630 -1.43 23.61 11.54
C VAL A 630 -2.59 24.53 11.14
N ASP A 631 -2.46 25.23 10.02
CA ASP A 631 -3.50 26.16 9.55
C ASP A 631 -4.73 25.41 9.05
N LEU A 632 -4.55 24.28 8.36
CA LEU A 632 -5.66 23.45 7.89
C LEU A 632 -6.49 22.86 9.03
N ALA A 633 -5.86 22.51 10.16
CA ALA A 633 -6.56 21.97 11.33
C ALA A 633 -7.28 23.03 12.18
N ARG A 634 -6.88 24.31 12.07
CA ARG A 634 -7.35 25.39 12.94
C ARG A 634 -8.89 25.55 13.00
N PRO A 635 -9.66 25.45 11.90
CA PRO A 635 -11.12 25.61 11.94
C PRO A 635 -11.85 24.51 12.72
N TYR A 636 -11.22 23.33 12.88
CA TYR A 636 -11.83 22.15 13.48
C TYR A 636 -11.31 21.85 14.90
N CYS A 637 -10.44 22.71 15.43
CA CYS A 637 -9.75 22.49 16.70
C CYS A 637 -9.88 23.71 17.62
N LYS A 638 -9.97 23.45 18.93
CA LYS A 638 -9.78 24.48 19.97
C LYS A 638 -8.32 24.92 20.08
N TYR A 639 -7.40 24.05 19.71
CA TYR A 639 -5.96 24.29 19.74
C TYR A 639 -5.28 23.55 18.60
N SER A 640 -4.52 24.28 17.78
CA SER A 640 -3.71 23.72 16.69
C SER A 640 -2.32 24.34 16.79
N ALA A 641 -1.26 23.54 16.91
CA ALA A 641 0.08 24.07 17.08
C ALA A 641 1.18 23.11 16.60
N ARG A 642 2.32 23.70 16.24
CA ARG A 642 3.60 23.03 16.05
C ARG A 642 4.57 23.49 17.14
N PRO A 643 5.16 22.58 17.94
CA PRO A 643 6.25 22.94 18.84
C PRO A 643 7.45 23.48 18.04
N ALA A 644 8.00 24.62 18.43
CA ALA A 644 9.16 25.20 17.75
C ALA A 644 10.47 24.41 17.98
N SER A 645 10.51 23.58 19.02
CA SER A 645 11.66 22.75 19.38
C SER A 645 11.23 21.56 20.24
N ILE A 646 12.13 20.58 20.39
CA ILE A 646 11.91 19.32 21.13
C ILE A 646 11.58 19.59 22.60
N SER A 647 12.26 20.55 23.23
CA SER A 647 12.06 20.88 24.66
C SER A 647 10.66 21.43 24.96
N LEU A 648 9.92 21.91 23.95
CA LEU A 648 8.58 22.47 24.11
C LEU A 648 7.46 21.43 23.89
N ILE A 649 7.78 20.23 23.39
CA ILE A 649 6.78 19.17 23.16
C ILE A 649 5.93 18.90 24.41
N PRO A 650 6.49 18.71 25.63
CA PRO A 650 5.69 18.42 26.82
C PRO A 650 4.67 19.51 27.15
N MET A 651 5.04 20.78 26.99
CA MET A 651 4.14 21.92 27.18
C MET A 651 2.98 21.90 26.19
N HIS A 652 3.28 21.69 24.90
CA HIS A 652 2.25 21.68 23.85
C HIS A 652 1.28 20.51 24.01
N VAL A 653 1.79 19.34 24.43
CA VAL A 653 0.97 18.17 24.77
C VAL A 653 0.07 18.45 25.97
N GLU A 654 0.62 18.93 27.10
CA GLU A 654 -0.18 19.29 28.29
C GLU A 654 -1.30 20.26 27.91
N LYS A 655 -0.94 21.32 27.18
CA LYS A 655 -1.88 22.36 26.77
C LYS A 655 -2.97 21.80 25.87
N ALA A 656 -2.62 20.94 24.90
CA ALA A 656 -3.59 20.30 24.03
C ALA A 656 -4.55 19.41 24.83
N ILE A 657 -4.04 18.57 25.72
CA ILE A 657 -4.86 17.71 26.60
C ILE A 657 -5.78 18.55 27.49
N ARG A 658 -5.27 19.62 28.10
CA ARG A 658 -6.07 20.50 28.95
C ARG A 658 -7.16 21.24 28.17
N VAL A 659 -6.83 21.78 27.00
CA VAL A 659 -7.78 22.56 26.18
C VAL A 659 -8.88 21.66 25.60
N THR A 660 -8.59 20.41 25.24
CA THR A 660 -9.63 19.47 24.77
C THR A 660 -10.70 19.17 25.83
N LYS A 661 -10.38 19.33 27.12
CA LYS A 661 -11.26 19.02 28.26
C LYS A 661 -11.91 20.24 28.94
N THR A 662 -11.27 21.41 28.89
CA THR A 662 -11.70 22.59 29.67
C THR A 662 -12.83 23.35 29.01
N GLY A 663 -13.82 23.81 29.78
CA GLY A 663 -15.02 24.46 29.25
C GLY A 663 -15.85 23.48 28.42
N ARG A 664 -16.33 23.91 27.24
CA ARG A 664 -16.91 22.98 26.26
C ARG A 664 -15.81 22.06 25.69
N PRO A 665 -15.84 20.73 25.89
CA PRO A 665 -14.80 19.85 25.37
C PRO A 665 -14.77 19.85 23.84
N GLY A 666 -13.66 19.43 23.23
CA GLY A 666 -13.51 19.43 21.77
C GLY A 666 -12.15 18.93 21.30
N ALA A 667 -11.83 19.20 20.04
CA ALA A 667 -10.65 18.66 19.38
C ALA A 667 -9.40 19.57 19.51
N ALA A 668 -8.21 18.96 19.45
CA ALA A 668 -6.94 19.65 19.29
C ALA A 668 -6.02 18.92 18.32
N TYR A 669 -5.09 19.66 17.72
CA TYR A 669 -4.10 19.17 16.77
C TYR A 669 -2.69 19.59 17.17
N LEU A 670 -1.75 18.65 17.11
CA LEU A 670 -0.32 18.88 17.26
C LEU A 670 0.46 18.37 16.04
N ASP A 671 1.28 19.24 15.48
CA ASP A 671 2.13 18.96 14.33
C ASP A 671 3.58 18.72 14.77
N PHE A 672 4.11 17.52 14.51
CA PHE A 672 5.46 17.11 14.89
C PHE A 672 6.33 16.82 13.64
N PRO A 673 7.19 17.78 13.24
CA PRO A 673 8.13 17.62 12.15
C PRO A 673 9.08 16.43 12.33
N ALA A 674 9.42 15.76 11.23
CA ALA A 674 10.27 14.58 11.26
C ALA A 674 11.64 14.82 11.90
N ASN A 675 12.26 15.98 11.67
CA ASN A 675 13.52 16.37 12.30
C ASN A 675 13.38 16.63 13.82
N ILE A 676 12.22 17.10 14.27
CA ILE A 676 11.90 17.23 15.71
C ILE A 676 11.70 15.84 16.34
N LEU A 677 10.96 14.94 15.66
CA LEU A 677 10.74 13.56 16.13
C LEU A 677 12.03 12.74 16.23
N ALA A 678 12.96 12.93 15.30
CA ALA A 678 14.24 12.22 15.28
C ALA A 678 15.31 12.86 16.18
N GLY A 679 15.11 14.11 16.61
CA GLY A 679 16.10 14.87 17.35
C GLY A 679 16.26 14.42 18.80
N ARG A 680 17.28 14.97 19.46
CA ARG A 680 17.62 14.67 20.86
C ARG A 680 17.92 15.94 21.61
N VAL A 681 17.59 15.96 22.89
CA VAL A 681 17.90 17.08 23.78
C VAL A 681 18.25 16.57 25.19
N PRO A 682 19.17 17.22 25.93
CA PRO A 682 19.43 16.85 27.32
C PRO A 682 18.18 17.02 28.20
N ILE A 683 17.94 16.06 29.08
CA ILE A 683 16.72 15.99 29.90
C ILE A 683 16.55 17.19 30.83
N ASP A 684 17.65 17.71 31.36
CA ASP A 684 17.73 18.87 32.23
C ASP A 684 17.29 20.17 31.56
N THR A 685 17.24 20.21 30.23
CA THR A 685 16.73 21.37 29.47
C THR A 685 15.20 21.35 29.31
N ILE A 686 14.55 20.26 29.72
CA ILE A 686 13.08 20.12 29.62
C ILE A 686 12.47 20.66 30.91
N PRO A 687 11.62 21.70 30.84
CA PRO A 687 11.06 22.29 32.06
C PRO A 687 10.21 21.29 32.83
N ASP A 688 10.51 21.10 34.11
CA ASP A 688 9.91 20.06 34.98
C ASP A 688 8.48 20.41 35.47
N GLN A 689 7.85 21.42 34.86
CA GLN A 689 6.67 22.13 35.37
C GLN A 689 5.32 21.68 34.77
N TYR A 690 5.31 20.72 33.84
CA TYR A 690 4.10 20.36 33.10
C TYR A 690 3.47 19.07 33.65
N GLY A 691 2.57 19.25 34.63
CA GLY A 691 1.75 18.19 35.22
C GLY A 691 0.27 18.26 34.77
N PRO A 692 -0.54 17.24 35.11
CA PRO A 692 -1.95 17.22 34.74
C PRO A 692 -2.70 18.28 35.54
N THR A 693 -3.32 19.24 34.85
CA THR A 693 -4.16 20.26 35.50
C THR A 693 -5.60 19.72 35.65
N PRO A 694 -6.21 19.74 36.85
CA PRO A 694 -7.62 19.41 37.02
C PRO A 694 -8.53 20.35 36.21
N VAL A 695 -9.63 19.82 35.67
CA VAL A 695 -10.63 20.66 34.99
C VAL A 695 -11.43 21.39 36.07
N PRO A 696 -11.52 22.74 36.05
CA PRO A 696 -12.30 23.48 37.04
C PRO A 696 -13.80 23.23 36.85
N VAL A 697 -14.52 23.08 37.95
CA VAL A 697 -15.99 22.95 37.96
C VAL A 697 -16.62 24.35 38.02
N ILE A 698 -17.57 24.63 37.13
CA ILE A 698 -18.33 25.87 37.10
C ILE A 698 -19.62 25.69 37.91
N TYR A 699 -19.76 26.46 38.98
CA TYR A 699 -20.96 26.47 39.81
C TYR A 699 -22.00 27.47 39.27
N PRO A 700 -23.30 27.17 39.41
CA PRO A 700 -24.35 28.06 38.93
C PRO A 700 -24.45 29.31 39.81
N ASN A 701 -24.93 30.42 39.23
CA ASN A 701 -25.35 31.58 40.01
C ASN A 701 -26.57 31.22 40.88
N PRO A 702 -26.52 31.34 42.22
CA PRO A 702 -27.63 31.01 43.10
C PRO A 702 -28.94 31.75 42.78
N ALA A 703 -28.86 33.01 42.35
CA ALA A 703 -30.05 33.78 41.97
C ALA A 703 -30.74 33.21 40.72
N ALA A 704 -29.96 32.70 39.76
CA ALA A 704 -30.50 32.04 38.58
C ALA A 704 -31.13 30.68 38.93
N ILE A 705 -30.56 29.94 39.89
CA ILE A 705 -31.19 28.72 40.42
C ILE A 705 -32.54 29.05 41.06
N GLN A 706 -32.61 30.08 41.92
CA GLN A 706 -33.86 30.48 42.57
C GLN A 706 -34.94 30.87 41.55
N GLU A 707 -34.59 31.61 40.50
CA GLU A 707 -35.56 31.95 39.45
C GLU A 707 -35.96 30.71 38.63
N ALA A 708 -35.03 29.80 38.31
CA ALA A 708 -35.35 28.54 37.64
C ALA A 708 -36.33 27.67 38.45
N VAL A 709 -36.08 27.53 39.77
CA VAL A 709 -36.98 26.81 40.69
C VAL A 709 -38.36 27.48 40.72
N LYS A 710 -38.42 28.80 40.81
CA LYS A 710 -39.68 29.57 40.78
C LYS A 710 -40.45 29.41 39.47
N VAL A 711 -39.77 29.36 38.32
CA VAL A 711 -40.39 29.10 37.02
C VAL A 711 -40.92 27.66 36.96
N LEU A 712 -40.15 26.66 37.43
CA LEU A 712 -40.57 25.26 37.47
C LEU A 712 -41.77 25.03 38.39
N LEU A 713 -41.80 25.65 39.58
CA LEU A 713 -42.92 25.54 40.53
C LEU A 713 -44.23 26.11 39.99
N LYS A 714 -44.17 27.03 39.02
CA LYS A 714 -45.35 27.60 38.35
C LYS A 714 -45.77 26.84 37.09
N ALA A 715 -44.97 25.88 36.64
CA ALA A 715 -45.24 25.10 35.44
C ALA A 715 -46.43 24.16 35.65
N LYS A 716 -47.34 24.11 34.67
CA LYS A 716 -48.47 23.17 34.67
C LYS A 716 -48.14 21.90 33.91
N ARG A 717 -47.28 21.98 32.89
CA ARG A 717 -46.84 20.86 32.04
C ARG A 717 -45.32 20.93 31.83
N PRO A 718 -44.53 20.83 32.92
CA PRO A 718 -43.08 20.87 32.85
C PRO A 718 -42.52 19.63 32.15
N LEU A 719 -41.42 19.81 31.42
CA LEU A 719 -40.73 18.73 30.72
C LEU A 719 -39.21 18.86 30.87
N VAL A 720 -38.53 17.78 31.27
CA VAL A 720 -37.07 17.73 31.31
C VAL A 720 -36.52 17.17 30.01
N ILE A 721 -35.56 17.85 29.38
CA ILE A 721 -34.83 17.32 28.22
C ILE A 721 -33.39 17.01 28.63
N VAL A 722 -33.01 15.75 28.50
CA VAL A 722 -31.69 15.24 28.91
C VAL A 722 -30.78 15.06 27.69
N GLY A 723 -29.73 15.86 27.65
CA GLY A 723 -28.73 15.86 26.57
C GLY A 723 -27.57 14.91 26.79
N LYS A 724 -26.80 14.65 25.72
CA LYS A 724 -25.51 13.94 25.82
C LYS A 724 -24.49 14.67 26.70
N GLY A 725 -24.63 15.98 26.91
CA GLY A 725 -23.81 16.73 27.86
C GLY A 725 -24.01 16.24 29.30
N ALA A 726 -25.24 15.87 29.68
CA ALA A 726 -25.52 15.29 31.00
C ALA A 726 -24.87 13.92 31.16
N ALA A 727 -24.88 13.10 30.10
CA ALA A 727 -24.20 11.82 30.06
C ALA A 727 -22.66 11.98 30.17
N TYR A 728 -22.08 12.94 29.44
CA TYR A 728 -20.65 13.25 29.48
C TYR A 728 -20.21 13.78 30.85
N ALA A 729 -21.00 14.67 31.47
CA ALA A 729 -20.76 15.20 32.81
C ALA A 729 -20.88 14.14 33.92
N LYS A 730 -21.30 12.91 33.57
CA LYS A 730 -21.60 11.80 34.49
C LYS A 730 -22.63 12.18 35.55
N ALA A 731 -23.64 12.97 35.14
CA ALA A 731 -24.67 13.55 36.02
C ALA A 731 -25.90 12.64 36.21
N GLU A 732 -25.80 11.35 35.85
CA GLU A 732 -26.92 10.41 35.95
C GLU A 732 -27.51 10.30 37.35
N LYS A 733 -26.69 10.42 38.42
CA LYS A 733 -27.19 10.33 39.80
C LYS A 733 -28.10 11.51 40.11
N GLU A 734 -27.59 12.72 39.91
CA GLU A 734 -28.29 13.96 40.24
C GLU A 734 -29.55 14.13 39.37
N VAL A 735 -29.46 13.79 38.07
CA VAL A 735 -30.60 13.90 37.14
C VAL A 735 -31.69 12.86 37.46
N ARG A 736 -31.32 11.63 37.83
CA ARG A 736 -32.30 10.61 38.27
C ARG A 736 -32.95 11.04 39.57
N GLU A 737 -32.18 11.50 40.55
CA GLU A 737 -32.72 11.97 41.83
C GLU A 737 -33.68 13.16 41.65
N LEU A 738 -33.38 14.09 40.74
CA LEU A 738 -34.29 15.17 40.34
C LEU A 738 -35.62 14.62 39.82
N ILE A 739 -35.57 13.73 38.82
CA ILE A 739 -36.76 13.19 38.16
C ILE A 739 -37.56 12.27 39.08
N ASP A 740 -36.91 11.49 39.92
CA ASP A 740 -37.57 10.57 40.86
C ASP A 740 -38.24 11.31 42.02
N THR A 741 -37.60 12.37 42.53
CA THR A 741 -38.16 13.17 43.63
C THR A 741 -39.32 14.03 43.15
N THR A 742 -39.24 14.60 41.95
CA THR A 742 -40.24 15.54 41.42
C THR A 742 -41.30 14.88 40.55
N ASN A 743 -41.09 13.63 40.14
CA ASN A 743 -41.92 12.91 39.15
C ASN A 743 -42.10 13.67 37.82
N LEU A 744 -41.15 14.52 37.44
CA LEU A 744 -41.19 15.23 36.17
C LEU A 744 -41.07 14.26 34.97
N PRO A 745 -41.88 14.42 33.91
CA PRO A 745 -41.68 13.66 32.68
C PRO A 745 -40.40 14.12 31.98
N PHE A 746 -39.74 13.20 31.28
CA PHE A 746 -38.50 13.52 30.57
C PHE A 746 -38.43 12.97 29.15
N LEU A 747 -37.64 13.65 28.32
CA LEU A 747 -37.19 13.21 27.01
C LEU A 747 -35.67 13.19 26.97
N ALA A 748 -35.09 12.11 26.47
CA ALA A 748 -33.67 12.06 26.18
C ALA A 748 -33.39 12.44 24.72
N THR A 749 -32.34 13.21 24.48
CA THR A 749 -31.70 13.27 23.15
C THR A 749 -31.08 11.91 22.83
N PRO A 750 -30.74 11.60 21.56
CA PRO A 750 -30.31 10.25 21.19
C PRO A 750 -29.17 9.65 22.03
N MET A 751 -28.14 10.45 22.34
CA MET A 751 -27.02 10.02 23.22
C MET A 751 -27.19 10.44 24.69
N GLY A 752 -28.32 11.08 25.04
CA GLY A 752 -28.77 11.24 26.42
C GLY A 752 -29.56 10.05 26.97
N LYS A 753 -29.94 9.09 26.10
CA LYS A 753 -30.65 7.86 26.48
C LYS A 753 -29.87 7.08 27.55
N GLY A 754 -30.58 6.52 28.52
CA GLY A 754 -30.02 5.80 29.66
C GLY A 754 -29.45 6.65 30.81
N VAL A 755 -29.28 7.97 30.64
CA VAL A 755 -29.00 8.88 31.78
C VAL A 755 -30.10 8.74 32.82
N VAL A 756 -31.34 8.71 32.35
CA VAL A 756 -32.47 8.11 33.06
C VAL A 756 -32.88 6.90 32.22
N PRO A 757 -33.16 5.73 32.81
CA PRO A 757 -33.52 4.55 32.04
C PRO A 757 -34.70 4.83 31.11
N ASP A 758 -34.60 4.44 29.84
CA ASP A 758 -35.67 4.68 28.85
C ASP A 758 -36.96 3.92 29.20
N THR A 759 -36.83 2.84 29.96
CA THR A 759 -37.93 2.03 30.52
C THR A 759 -38.65 2.69 31.69
N SER A 760 -38.14 3.82 32.21
CA SER A 760 -38.79 4.56 33.29
C SER A 760 -40.21 4.98 32.90
N PRO A 761 -41.21 4.85 33.80
CA PRO A 761 -42.58 5.30 33.52
C PRO A 761 -42.68 6.81 33.29
N LYS A 762 -41.63 7.58 33.65
CA LYS A 762 -41.52 9.03 33.45
C LYS A 762 -40.94 9.37 32.06
N CYS A 763 -40.45 8.38 31.30
CA CYS A 763 -39.94 8.56 29.95
C CYS A 763 -41.12 8.72 28.99
N ILE A 764 -41.24 9.90 28.41
CA ILE A 764 -42.33 10.22 27.47
C ILE A 764 -41.87 10.20 26.01
N ALA A 765 -40.74 9.55 25.73
CA ALA A 765 -40.18 9.42 24.38
C ALA A 765 -41.19 8.95 23.32
N PRO A 766 -42.09 7.99 23.58
CA PRO A 766 -43.13 7.59 22.62
C PRO A 766 -44.09 8.72 22.23
N ALA A 767 -44.33 9.68 23.13
CA ALA A 767 -45.22 10.83 22.93
C ALA A 767 -44.45 12.14 22.66
N ARG A 768 -43.18 12.05 22.23
CA ARG A 768 -42.25 13.19 22.06
C ARG A 768 -42.90 14.42 21.43
N SER A 769 -43.56 14.25 20.28
CA SER A 769 -44.11 15.37 19.52
C SER A 769 -45.20 16.12 20.30
N LEU A 770 -46.13 15.37 20.89
CA LEU A 770 -47.21 15.93 21.69
C LEU A 770 -46.65 16.65 22.92
N ALA A 771 -45.67 16.05 23.58
CA ALA A 771 -45.08 16.63 24.78
C ALA A 771 -44.32 17.93 24.50
N LEU A 772 -43.57 18.01 23.41
CA LEU A 772 -42.90 19.26 23.01
C LEU A 772 -43.90 20.38 22.67
N GLN A 773 -45.02 20.03 22.05
CA GLN A 773 -46.07 21.00 21.73
C GLN A 773 -46.89 21.44 22.93
N GLN A 774 -47.09 20.58 23.92
CA GLN A 774 -47.93 20.88 25.08
C GLN A 774 -47.15 21.41 26.28
N ALA A 775 -45.83 21.18 26.35
CA ALA A 775 -45.02 21.69 27.45
C ALA A 775 -45.14 23.22 27.55
N ASP A 776 -45.28 23.73 28.78
CA ASP A 776 -45.26 25.17 29.08
C ASP A 776 -43.91 25.63 29.64
N VAL A 777 -43.17 24.71 30.29
CA VAL A 777 -41.78 24.93 30.73
C VAL A 777 -40.91 23.73 30.34
N ILE A 778 -39.74 23.99 29.76
CA ILE A 778 -38.71 22.97 29.48
C ILE A 778 -37.45 23.24 30.29
N LEU A 779 -37.00 22.23 31.05
CA LEU A 779 -35.68 22.21 31.68
C LEU A 779 -34.69 21.46 30.78
N LEU A 780 -33.80 22.20 30.12
CA LEU A 780 -32.83 21.68 29.16
C LEU A 780 -31.47 21.44 29.83
N LEU A 781 -31.08 20.16 29.95
CA LEU A 781 -29.88 19.73 30.68
C LEU A 781 -28.81 19.20 29.71
N GLY A 782 -27.79 20.00 29.42
CA GLY A 782 -26.66 19.56 28.58
C GLY A 782 -27.05 19.19 27.15
N ALA A 783 -28.09 19.84 26.62
CA ALA A 783 -28.61 19.69 25.27
C ALA A 783 -28.68 21.06 24.58
N ARG A 784 -28.57 21.06 23.24
CA ARG A 784 -28.66 22.27 22.42
C ARG A 784 -30.00 22.27 21.68
N LEU A 785 -30.65 23.43 21.61
CA LEU A 785 -31.81 23.64 20.74
C LEU A 785 -31.35 23.80 19.29
N ASN A 786 -30.80 22.73 18.72
CA ASN A 786 -30.36 22.65 17.33
C ASN A 786 -31.36 21.83 16.49
N TRP A 787 -30.97 21.41 15.30
CA TRP A 787 -31.83 20.65 14.38
C TRP A 787 -32.45 19.39 15.01
N ILE A 788 -31.74 18.72 15.95
CA ILE A 788 -32.26 17.55 16.68
C ILE A 788 -33.52 17.90 17.48
N LEU A 789 -33.54 19.11 18.06
CA LEU A 789 -34.66 19.66 18.82
C LEU A 789 -35.39 20.75 18.04
N HIS A 790 -35.34 20.72 16.71
CA HIS A 790 -36.06 21.65 15.82
C HIS A 790 -35.91 23.12 16.23
N PHE A 791 -34.71 23.48 16.68
CA PHE A 791 -34.38 24.84 17.09
C PHE A 791 -35.22 25.38 18.27
N GLY A 792 -36.01 24.53 18.95
CA GLY A 792 -36.97 24.98 19.97
C GLY A 792 -38.14 25.81 19.41
N ARG A 793 -38.46 25.71 18.12
CA ARG A 793 -39.40 26.60 17.42
C ARG A 793 -40.76 25.96 17.13
N HIS A 794 -41.78 26.81 16.98
CA HIS A 794 -43.10 26.44 16.44
C HIS A 794 -42.98 25.92 14.98
N PRO A 795 -43.76 24.91 14.54
CA PRO A 795 -44.87 24.25 15.23
C PRO A 795 -44.47 23.08 16.14
N ARG A 796 -43.19 22.76 16.25
CA ARG A 796 -42.72 21.59 17.03
C ARG A 796 -42.77 21.82 18.55
N PHE A 797 -42.63 23.08 18.94
CA PHE A 797 -42.77 23.56 20.31
C PHE A 797 -43.98 24.48 20.41
N SER A 798 -44.55 24.60 21.61
CA SER A 798 -45.52 25.65 21.93
C SER A 798 -44.94 27.03 21.57
N PRO A 799 -45.71 27.96 20.97
CA PRO A 799 -45.22 29.31 20.68
C PRO A 799 -44.84 30.09 21.94
N ASP A 800 -45.43 29.75 23.08
CA ASP A 800 -45.24 30.43 24.38
C ASP A 800 -44.33 29.63 25.34
N ILE A 801 -43.52 28.69 24.81
CA ILE A 801 -42.68 27.83 25.65
C ILE A 801 -41.63 28.64 26.45
N LYS A 802 -41.52 28.37 27.75
CA LYS A 802 -40.44 28.89 28.59
C LYS A 802 -39.32 27.87 28.71
N VAL A 803 -38.10 28.25 28.37
CA VAL A 803 -36.94 27.35 28.44
C VAL A 803 -36.02 27.77 29.58
N ILE A 804 -35.71 26.84 30.48
CA ILE A 804 -34.61 26.93 31.45
C ILE A 804 -33.44 26.15 30.87
N GLN A 805 -32.36 26.82 30.53
CA GLN A 805 -31.21 26.21 29.84
C GLN A 805 -29.99 26.17 30.74
N ILE A 806 -29.42 24.98 30.89
CA ILE A 806 -28.16 24.74 31.64
C ILE A 806 -27.11 24.20 30.68
N ASP A 807 -26.05 24.99 30.46
CA ASP A 807 -24.89 24.63 29.64
C ASP A 807 -23.62 25.24 30.24
N VAL A 808 -22.46 24.61 29.99
CA VAL A 808 -21.16 25.12 30.44
C VAL A 808 -20.68 26.29 29.56
N CYS A 809 -21.15 26.36 28.32
CA CYS A 809 -20.77 27.35 27.32
C CYS A 809 -21.72 28.54 27.34
N ALA A 810 -21.20 29.73 27.66
CA ALA A 810 -22.02 30.95 27.72
C ALA A 810 -22.63 31.30 26.36
N GLU A 811 -21.90 31.08 25.27
CA GLU A 811 -22.30 31.39 23.89
C GLU A 811 -23.48 30.54 23.39
N GLU A 812 -23.80 29.44 24.08
CA GLU A 812 -24.97 28.62 23.75
C GLU A 812 -26.27 29.13 24.37
N LEU A 813 -26.17 29.94 25.41
CA LEU A 813 -27.31 30.48 26.12
C LEU A 813 -28.03 31.48 25.19
N HIS A 814 -29.35 31.35 25.07
CA HIS A 814 -30.20 32.17 24.18
C HIS A 814 -29.92 32.03 22.67
N ASN A 815 -29.10 31.06 22.25
CA ASN A 815 -28.63 30.95 20.87
C ASN A 815 -29.77 30.78 19.83
N SER A 816 -30.69 29.84 20.06
CA SER A 816 -31.79 29.57 19.11
C SER A 816 -33.08 30.32 19.43
N VAL A 817 -33.48 30.26 20.70
CA VAL A 817 -34.62 30.98 21.28
C VAL A 817 -34.17 31.56 22.61
N LYS A 818 -34.78 32.68 23.03
CA LYS A 818 -34.45 33.31 24.30
C LYS A 818 -34.91 32.43 25.47
N SER A 819 -33.96 31.89 26.23
CA SER A 819 -34.23 31.19 27.48
C SER A 819 -34.86 32.13 28.52
N GLU A 820 -35.89 31.65 29.22
CA GLU A 820 -36.51 32.35 30.36
C GLU A 820 -35.50 32.48 31.51
N VAL A 821 -34.75 31.39 31.76
CA VAL A 821 -33.62 31.38 32.70
C VAL A 821 -32.45 30.67 32.02
N ALA A 822 -31.30 31.35 31.96
CA ALA A 822 -30.07 30.81 31.42
C ALA A 822 -29.03 30.64 32.53
N ILE A 823 -28.48 29.44 32.66
CA ILE A 823 -27.59 29.06 33.76
C ILE A 823 -26.29 28.54 33.17
N GLN A 824 -25.23 29.36 33.24
CA GLN A 824 -23.88 28.89 32.90
C GLN A 824 -23.34 28.06 34.06
N SER A 825 -23.22 26.75 33.89
CA SER A 825 -22.78 25.84 34.95
C SER A 825 -22.44 24.46 34.39
N ASP A 826 -21.63 23.71 35.13
CA ASP A 826 -21.65 22.25 35.04
C ASP A 826 -23.01 21.70 35.49
N ILE A 827 -23.43 20.59 34.87
CA ILE A 827 -24.78 20.04 35.05
C ILE A 827 -24.98 19.51 36.48
N LYS A 828 -23.97 18.83 37.05
CA LYS A 828 -24.04 18.26 38.40
C LYS A 828 -24.39 19.29 39.48
N PRO A 829 -23.60 20.37 39.69
CA PRO A 829 -23.90 21.35 40.73
C PRO A 829 -25.22 22.09 40.48
N ALA A 830 -25.58 22.35 39.22
CA ALA A 830 -26.84 23.01 38.90
C ALA A 830 -28.07 22.14 39.22
N VAL A 831 -28.05 20.87 38.82
CA VAL A 831 -29.16 19.94 39.08
C VAL A 831 -29.31 19.67 40.58
N ALA A 832 -28.20 19.53 41.31
CA ALA A 832 -28.24 19.35 42.77
C ALA A 832 -28.90 20.54 43.48
N GLN A 833 -28.54 21.79 43.13
CA GLN A 833 -29.13 22.98 43.74
C GLN A 833 -30.60 23.20 43.32
N ILE A 834 -30.98 22.85 42.07
CA ILE A 834 -32.39 22.88 41.63
C ILE A 834 -33.22 21.87 42.42
N LEU A 835 -32.71 20.65 42.63
CA LEU A 835 -33.37 19.61 43.42
C LEU A 835 -33.59 20.05 44.88
N GLU A 836 -32.62 20.70 45.52
CA GLU A 836 -32.80 21.27 46.87
C GLU A 836 -33.99 22.22 46.95
N GLY A 837 -34.24 23.00 45.89
CA GLY A 837 -35.36 23.94 45.80
C GLY A 837 -36.72 23.35 45.43
N LEU A 838 -36.80 22.09 44.96
CA LEU A 838 -38.02 21.49 44.39
C LEU A 838 -38.69 20.40 45.25
N LYS A 839 -38.35 20.29 46.54
CA LYS A 839 -38.92 19.29 47.46
C LYS A 839 -40.43 19.49 47.72
N SER A 840 -41.31 19.04 46.81
CA SER A 840 -42.64 18.44 47.04
C SER A 840 -43.54 18.46 45.78
N ASN A 841 -44.30 17.37 45.58
CA ASN A 841 -45.44 17.13 44.67
C ASN A 841 -45.15 16.36 43.36
N SER A 842 -46.05 15.41 43.07
CA SER A 842 -45.95 14.38 42.03
C SER A 842 -47.24 14.28 41.21
N PHE A 843 -47.13 14.02 39.89
CA PHE A 843 -48.24 13.75 38.97
C PHE A 843 -47.90 12.58 38.01
N ALA A 844 -48.90 11.82 37.54
CA ALA A 844 -48.75 10.49 36.90
C ALA A 844 -49.60 10.28 35.60
N MET A 845 -49.24 9.22 34.82
CA MET A 845 -49.96 8.43 33.75
C MET A 845 -49.58 8.67 32.26
N VAL A 846 -49.66 7.76 31.24
CA VAL A 846 -49.45 6.30 30.92
C VAL A 846 -49.60 6.11 29.36
N ALA A 847 -49.13 4.99 28.77
CA ALA A 847 -48.78 4.67 27.35
C ALA A 847 -49.80 3.87 26.46
N ASP A 848 -49.53 3.69 25.13
CA ASP A 848 -49.98 2.56 24.23
C ASP A 848 -49.33 2.49 22.78
N VAL A 849 -49.17 1.30 22.12
CA VAL A 849 -48.46 1.01 20.80
C VAL A 849 -48.83 -0.33 20.06
N SER A 850 -48.88 -0.40 18.69
CA SER A 850 -49.08 -1.66 17.86
C SER A 850 -48.45 -1.72 16.39
N THR A 851 -48.35 -2.91 15.71
CA THR A 851 -47.39 -3.47 14.62
C THR A 851 -47.90 -3.71 13.14
N PRO A 852 -47.08 -3.97 12.01
CA PRO A 852 -46.35 -5.22 11.51
C PRO A 852 -44.92 -5.07 10.83
N LEU A 853 -44.26 -6.13 10.24
CA LEU A 853 -42.79 -6.28 9.89
C LEU A 853 -42.13 -5.28 8.91
N ASN A 854 -41.21 -4.50 9.46
CA ASN A 854 -40.44 -3.38 8.91
C ASN A 854 -39.28 -3.11 9.91
N TYR A 855 -38.59 -1.95 9.83
CA TYR A 855 -37.59 -1.54 10.84
C TYR A 855 -38.04 -1.77 12.30
N TYR A 856 -39.32 -1.55 12.63
CA TYR A 856 -39.84 -1.69 13.98
C TYR A 856 -39.81 -3.13 14.48
N THR A 857 -40.15 -4.12 13.64
CA THR A 857 -40.12 -5.51 14.07
C THR A 857 -38.71 -6.09 14.14
N VAL A 858 -37.79 -5.65 13.27
CA VAL A 858 -36.36 -6.00 13.39
C VAL A 858 -35.80 -5.47 14.72
N PHE A 859 -36.00 -4.19 15.03
CA PHE A 859 -35.47 -3.61 16.27
C PHE A 859 -36.15 -4.14 17.54
N HIS A 860 -37.46 -4.41 17.51
CA HIS A 860 -38.14 -5.01 18.66
C HIS A 860 -37.56 -6.38 19.01
N ASN A 861 -37.43 -7.29 18.03
CA ASN A 861 -36.91 -8.64 18.26
C ASN A 861 -35.39 -8.64 18.53
N LEU A 862 -34.65 -7.69 17.95
CA LEU A 862 -33.25 -7.47 18.27
C LEU A 862 -33.12 -7.06 19.74
N TYR A 863 -33.82 -5.99 20.16
CA TYR A 863 -33.79 -5.49 21.54
C TYR A 863 -34.10 -6.57 22.58
N GLU A 864 -35.17 -7.36 22.37
CA GLU A 864 -35.51 -8.48 23.28
C GLU A 864 -34.40 -9.52 23.42
N SER A 865 -33.56 -9.66 22.40
CA SER A 865 -32.48 -10.65 22.36
C SER A 865 -31.13 -10.11 22.86
N LEU A 866 -31.01 -8.80 23.08
CA LEU A 866 -29.77 -8.15 23.50
C LEU A 866 -29.63 -8.14 25.04
N PRO A 867 -28.40 -8.23 25.58
CA PRO A 867 -28.17 -7.95 26.99
C PRO A 867 -28.54 -6.50 27.33
N GLN A 868 -29.29 -6.28 28.42
CA GLN A 868 -29.70 -4.94 28.86
C GLN A 868 -28.53 -3.97 29.12
N ASN A 869 -27.36 -4.52 29.46
CA ASN A 869 -26.15 -3.75 29.75
C ASN A 869 -25.21 -3.57 28.54
N CYS A 870 -25.63 -3.93 27.33
CA CYS A 870 -24.79 -3.79 26.14
C CYS A 870 -24.64 -2.32 25.72
N ILE A 871 -23.52 -2.00 25.06
CA ILE A 871 -23.34 -0.73 24.36
C ILE A 871 -23.86 -0.90 22.94
N ILE A 872 -24.80 -0.05 22.55
CA ILE A 872 -25.39 -0.01 21.20
C ILE A 872 -24.78 1.16 20.44
N VAL A 873 -24.03 0.83 19.40
CA VAL A 873 -23.55 1.76 18.37
C VAL A 873 -24.52 1.72 17.21
N SER A 874 -24.88 2.86 16.62
CA SER A 874 -25.84 2.86 15.51
C SER A 874 -25.78 4.09 14.62
N GLU A 875 -25.87 3.86 13.31
CA GLU A 875 -25.96 4.90 12.29
C GLU A 875 -26.76 4.45 11.06
N GLY A 876 -26.99 5.38 10.14
CA GLY A 876 -27.95 5.28 9.02
C GLY A 876 -29.03 6.36 9.12
N ALA A 877 -29.94 6.39 8.15
CA ALA A 877 -31.10 7.28 8.20
C ALA A 877 -32.26 6.62 8.98
N ASN A 878 -33.07 5.82 8.29
CA ASN A 878 -34.20 5.09 8.90
C ASN A 878 -33.74 4.11 9.99
N THR A 879 -32.59 3.44 9.80
CA THR A 879 -31.97 2.58 10.82
C THR A 879 -31.76 3.33 12.15
N MET A 880 -31.22 4.54 12.08
CA MET A 880 -30.93 5.35 13.26
C MET A 880 -32.22 5.94 13.87
N ASP A 881 -33.07 6.56 13.06
CA ASP A 881 -34.24 7.29 13.55
C ASP A 881 -35.30 6.36 14.15
N ILE A 882 -35.56 5.22 13.50
CA ILE A 882 -36.47 4.20 14.02
C ILE A 882 -35.77 3.44 15.16
N GLY A 883 -34.47 3.14 15.02
CA GLY A 883 -33.68 2.49 16.07
C GLY A 883 -33.67 3.26 17.38
N ARG A 884 -33.60 4.59 17.37
CA ARG A 884 -33.71 5.44 18.58
C ARG A 884 -35.01 5.24 19.36
N SER A 885 -36.08 4.88 18.66
CA SER A 885 -37.42 4.68 19.23
C SER A 885 -37.66 3.25 19.70
N MET A 886 -36.85 2.29 19.24
CA MET A 886 -37.09 0.86 19.44
C MET A 886 -35.98 0.14 20.21
N LEU A 887 -34.76 0.66 20.17
CA LEU A 887 -33.61 0.17 20.93
C LEU A 887 -33.44 1.05 22.17
N PHE A 888 -33.89 0.54 23.31
CA PHE A 888 -33.82 1.26 24.57
C PHE A 888 -32.45 1.13 25.24
N ASN A 889 -32.10 2.10 26.06
CA ASN A 889 -30.91 2.08 26.90
C ASN A 889 -31.30 2.34 28.36
N ASP A 890 -30.92 1.42 29.24
CA ASP A 890 -31.17 1.56 30.69
C ASP A 890 -29.95 2.16 31.44
N LEU A 891 -28.80 2.22 30.78
CA LEU A 891 -27.54 2.71 31.35
C LEU A 891 -26.99 3.92 30.56
N PRO A 892 -26.42 4.93 31.24
CA PRO A 892 -25.86 6.12 30.60
C PRO A 892 -24.65 5.76 29.75
N ARG A 893 -24.42 6.50 28.65
CA ARG A 893 -23.26 6.30 27.75
C ARG A 893 -23.22 4.91 27.07
N HIS A 894 -24.34 4.18 27.06
CA HIS A 894 -24.47 2.90 26.35
C HIS A 894 -25.09 3.07 24.95
N ARG A 895 -25.33 4.31 24.51
CA ARG A 895 -25.66 4.65 23.13
C ARG A 895 -24.56 5.53 22.54
N LEU A 896 -24.01 5.12 21.41
CA LEU A 896 -23.17 5.94 20.53
C LEU A 896 -23.85 6.01 19.15
N ASP A 897 -24.11 7.21 18.62
CA ASP A 897 -24.74 7.37 17.30
C ASP A 897 -24.09 8.49 16.47
N ALA A 898 -24.62 8.75 15.27
CA ALA A 898 -24.12 9.77 14.33
C ALA A 898 -24.06 11.21 14.90
N GLY A 899 -24.61 11.43 16.10
CA GLY A 899 -24.39 12.65 16.87
C GLY A 899 -24.95 13.91 16.21
N THR A 900 -24.30 15.05 16.48
CA THR A 900 -24.80 16.36 16.04
C THR A 900 -24.61 16.61 14.55
N PHE A 901 -23.63 15.99 13.91
CA PHE A 901 -23.36 16.21 12.49
C PHE A 901 -24.12 15.23 11.58
N GLY A 902 -24.78 14.21 12.15
CA GLY A 902 -25.44 13.17 11.36
C GLY A 902 -24.46 12.42 10.46
N THR A 903 -23.21 12.25 10.92
CA THR A 903 -22.12 11.66 10.13
C THR A 903 -22.34 10.17 9.92
N MET A 904 -22.24 9.73 8.66
CA MET A 904 -22.22 8.31 8.30
C MET A 904 -20.78 7.79 8.27
N GLY A 905 -20.57 6.54 8.67
CA GLY A 905 -19.28 5.87 8.77
C GLY A 905 -18.63 5.90 10.15
N VAL A 906 -19.30 6.45 11.18
CA VAL A 906 -18.77 6.49 12.55
C VAL A 906 -18.89 5.15 13.28
N GLY A 907 -19.81 4.29 12.85
CA GLY A 907 -20.27 3.10 13.57
C GLY A 907 -19.15 2.12 13.90
N PRO A 908 -18.51 1.49 12.90
CA PRO A 908 -17.38 0.57 13.12
C PRO A 908 -16.24 1.15 13.97
N GLY A 909 -15.88 2.42 13.80
CA GLY A 909 -14.86 3.10 14.63
C GLY A 909 -15.29 3.24 16.09
N PHE A 910 -16.53 3.67 16.34
CA PHE A 910 -17.11 3.76 17.69
C PHE A 910 -17.23 2.39 18.37
N ALA A 911 -17.59 1.35 17.62
CA ALA A 911 -17.70 0.00 18.15
C ALA A 911 -16.35 -0.56 18.59
N ILE A 912 -15.28 -0.30 17.83
CA ILE A 912 -13.90 -0.66 18.22
C ILE A 912 -13.52 0.00 19.55
N ALA A 913 -13.75 1.30 19.68
CA ALA A 913 -13.48 2.04 20.90
C ALA A 913 -14.29 1.52 22.10
N ALA A 914 -15.60 1.29 21.90
CA ALA A 914 -16.48 0.74 22.92
C ALA A 914 -16.05 -0.67 23.35
N ALA A 915 -15.60 -1.52 22.43
CA ALA A 915 -15.16 -2.88 22.75
C ALA A 915 -13.85 -2.88 23.55
N LEU A 916 -12.92 -1.98 23.23
CA LEU A 916 -11.70 -1.78 24.00
C LEU A 916 -12.00 -1.25 25.40
N TYR A 917 -12.89 -0.26 25.50
CA TYR A 917 -13.37 0.25 26.78
C TYR A 917 -14.05 -0.85 27.62
N CYS A 918 -14.96 -1.63 27.03
CA CYS A 918 -15.59 -2.76 27.72
C CYS A 918 -14.53 -3.78 28.16
N ARG A 919 -13.59 -4.16 27.30
CA ARG A 919 -12.53 -5.12 27.66
C ARG A 919 -11.76 -4.70 28.92
N HIS A 920 -11.46 -3.42 29.09
CA HIS A 920 -10.64 -2.95 30.23
C HIS A 920 -11.47 -2.60 31.47
N TYR A 921 -12.65 -2.01 31.29
CA TYR A 921 -13.44 -1.48 32.41
C TYR A 921 -14.67 -2.32 32.77
N HIS A 922 -15.21 -3.04 31.79
CA HIS A 922 -16.47 -3.78 31.93
C HIS A 922 -16.48 -5.05 31.06
N PRO A 923 -15.59 -6.03 31.30
CA PRO A 923 -15.31 -7.14 30.37
C PRO A 923 -16.53 -8.01 30.05
N ASN A 924 -17.55 -7.99 30.91
CA ASN A 924 -18.81 -8.72 30.73
C ASN A 924 -19.81 -8.00 29.82
N LYS A 925 -19.55 -6.76 29.39
CA LYS A 925 -20.45 -6.00 28.51
C LYS A 925 -20.14 -6.29 27.05
N ARG A 926 -21.21 -6.43 26.26
CA ARG A 926 -21.15 -6.64 24.82
C ARG A 926 -21.34 -5.34 24.06
N VAL A 927 -20.80 -5.29 22.85
CA VAL A 927 -20.97 -4.16 21.91
C VAL A 927 -21.72 -4.64 20.69
N ILE A 928 -22.83 -3.95 20.40
CA ILE A 928 -23.71 -4.23 19.26
C ILE A 928 -23.68 -3.02 18.33
N CYS A 929 -23.30 -3.23 17.06
CA CYS A 929 -23.15 -2.19 16.05
C CYS A 929 -24.28 -2.33 15.02
N VAL A 930 -25.29 -1.47 15.07
CA VAL A 930 -26.51 -1.55 14.26
C VAL A 930 -26.47 -0.51 13.14
N GLU A 931 -26.22 -0.99 11.93
CA GLU A 931 -25.81 -0.20 10.78
C GLU A 931 -26.84 -0.25 9.65
N GLY A 932 -27.14 0.87 9.00
CA GLY A 932 -27.71 0.81 7.64
C GLY A 932 -26.66 0.33 6.64
N ASP A 933 -27.05 -0.39 5.59
CA ASP A 933 -26.14 -0.89 4.54
C ASP A 933 -25.26 0.20 3.90
N SER A 934 -25.84 1.37 3.60
CA SER A 934 -25.10 2.53 3.11
C SER A 934 -24.10 3.05 4.14
N ALA A 935 -24.50 3.18 5.40
CA ALA A 935 -23.66 3.69 6.47
C ALA A 935 -22.47 2.75 6.75
N PHE A 936 -22.72 1.44 6.78
CA PHE A 936 -21.70 0.41 6.90
C PHE A 936 -20.64 0.52 5.78
N GLY A 937 -21.05 0.88 4.57
CA GLY A 937 -20.15 1.04 3.42
C GLY A 937 -19.02 2.06 3.63
N PHE A 938 -19.20 3.08 4.49
CA PHE A 938 -18.20 4.12 4.70
C PHE A 938 -16.99 3.65 5.53
N SER A 939 -17.16 2.67 6.42
CA SER A 939 -16.07 2.20 7.30
C SER A 939 -16.06 0.69 7.56
N GLY A 940 -16.79 -0.09 6.76
CA GLY A 940 -16.89 -1.56 6.89
C GLY A 940 -15.56 -2.31 6.80
N MET A 941 -14.52 -1.72 6.19
CA MET A 941 -13.17 -2.31 6.18
C MET A 941 -12.57 -2.46 7.58
N GLU A 942 -13.05 -1.71 8.58
CA GLU A 942 -12.62 -1.85 9.97
C GLU A 942 -13.07 -3.18 10.63
N VAL A 943 -13.88 -4.00 9.96
CA VAL A 943 -14.08 -5.42 10.33
C VAL A 943 -12.73 -6.14 10.42
N GLU A 944 -11.76 -5.82 9.55
CA GLU A 944 -10.42 -6.37 9.65
C GLU A 944 -9.72 -5.97 10.96
N THR A 945 -9.85 -4.70 11.37
CA THR A 945 -9.30 -4.22 12.64
C THR A 945 -9.92 -4.96 13.82
N MET A 946 -11.23 -5.20 13.79
CA MET A 946 -11.92 -5.96 14.82
C MET A 946 -11.42 -7.41 14.90
N VAL A 947 -11.18 -8.07 13.76
CA VAL A 947 -10.58 -9.41 13.72
C VAL A 947 -9.16 -9.39 14.28
N ARG A 948 -8.32 -8.45 13.82
CA ARG A 948 -6.91 -8.34 14.21
C ARG A 948 -6.72 -8.15 15.71
N TYR A 949 -7.59 -7.39 16.36
CA TYR A 949 -7.56 -7.17 17.81
C TYR A 949 -8.53 -8.05 18.61
N LYS A 950 -9.13 -9.06 17.96
CA LYS A 950 -10.04 -10.04 18.58
C LYS A 950 -11.19 -9.37 19.35
N LEU A 951 -11.77 -8.33 18.78
CA LEU A 951 -12.81 -7.53 19.43
C LEU A 951 -14.17 -8.20 19.23
N PRO A 952 -14.87 -8.57 20.31
CA PRO A 952 -16.10 -9.34 20.22
C PRO A 952 -17.31 -8.44 19.98
N ILE A 953 -17.38 -7.89 18.78
CA ILE A 953 -18.42 -6.95 18.33
C ILE A 953 -19.42 -7.68 17.45
N THR A 954 -20.71 -7.55 17.76
CA THR A 954 -21.78 -8.07 16.90
C THR A 954 -22.30 -6.93 16.01
N ILE A 955 -22.04 -7.02 14.71
CA ILE A 955 -22.49 -6.05 13.71
C ILE A 955 -23.78 -6.56 13.09
N VAL A 956 -24.82 -5.75 13.11
CA VAL A 956 -26.11 -6.01 12.47
C VAL A 956 -26.29 -4.98 11.34
N VAL A 957 -26.16 -5.43 10.10
CA VAL A 957 -26.41 -4.61 8.92
C VAL A 957 -27.88 -4.76 8.53
N VAL A 958 -28.64 -3.68 8.64
CA VAL A 958 -30.02 -3.56 8.17
C VAL A 958 -29.98 -3.19 6.69
N ASN A 959 -30.17 -4.19 5.84
CA ASN A 959 -29.96 -4.11 4.39
C ASN A 959 -31.31 -3.96 3.67
N ASN A 960 -31.62 -2.74 3.24
CA ASN A 960 -32.73 -2.45 2.33
C ASN A 960 -32.26 -2.20 0.90
N SER A 961 -30.95 -2.36 0.63
CA SER A 961 -30.32 -2.16 -0.68
C SER A 961 -30.44 -0.74 -1.21
N GLY A 962 -30.40 0.27 -0.32
CA GLY A 962 -30.51 1.66 -0.76
C GLY A 962 -30.39 2.71 0.32
N ILE A 963 -30.13 3.94 -0.11
CA ILE A 963 -30.07 5.12 0.75
C ILE A 963 -31.52 5.63 0.95
N TYR A 964 -32.02 5.58 2.18
CA TYR A 964 -33.43 5.77 2.57
C TYR A 964 -34.37 4.67 2.07
N THR A 965 -34.42 4.43 0.77
CA THR A 965 -35.22 3.39 0.10
C THR A 965 -34.37 2.67 -0.94
N GLY A 966 -34.57 1.36 -1.06
CA GLY A 966 -34.08 0.56 -2.17
C GLY A 966 -35.15 0.32 -3.23
N MET A 967 -34.87 -0.61 -4.14
CA MET A 967 -35.81 -1.09 -5.16
C MET A 967 -36.03 -2.60 -5.03
N GLU A 968 -37.22 -3.04 -5.45
CA GLU A 968 -37.51 -4.47 -5.59
C GLU A 968 -36.57 -5.11 -6.63
N PRO A 969 -36.18 -6.38 -6.43
CA PRO A 969 -35.13 -7.01 -7.22
C PRO A 969 -35.41 -7.05 -8.73
N GLU A 970 -36.65 -7.29 -9.14
CA GLU A 970 -37.06 -7.32 -10.54
C GLU A 970 -36.92 -5.93 -11.18
N VAL A 971 -37.41 -4.89 -10.50
CA VAL A 971 -37.32 -3.50 -10.94
C VAL A 971 -35.87 -3.04 -11.03
N TYR A 972 -35.04 -3.41 -10.05
CA TYR A 972 -33.61 -3.11 -10.06
C TYR A 972 -32.92 -3.73 -11.28
N LYS A 973 -33.20 -4.99 -11.58
CA LYS A 973 -32.63 -5.70 -12.74
C LYS A 973 -33.09 -5.09 -14.07
N GLU A 974 -34.39 -4.84 -14.22
CA GLU A 974 -34.96 -4.21 -15.42
C GLU A 974 -34.32 -2.85 -15.72
N ILE A 975 -34.14 -2.02 -14.69
CA ILE A 975 -33.49 -0.72 -14.84
C ILE A 975 -32.03 -0.88 -15.27
N GLN A 976 -31.27 -1.79 -14.66
CA GLN A 976 -29.88 -2.02 -15.07
C GLN A 976 -29.74 -2.55 -16.50
N GLU A 977 -30.73 -3.29 -17.00
CA GLU A 977 -30.77 -3.82 -18.37
C GLU A 977 -31.30 -2.80 -19.40
N SER A 978 -31.98 -1.73 -18.93
CA SER A 978 -32.62 -0.72 -19.79
C SER A 978 -31.66 0.22 -20.53
N GLY A 979 -30.36 0.22 -20.17
CA GLY A 979 -29.38 1.09 -20.82
C GLY A 979 -28.02 1.08 -20.14
N GLU A 980 -27.22 2.12 -20.40
CA GLU A 980 -25.90 2.26 -19.81
C GLU A 980 -26.04 2.49 -18.29
N VAL A 981 -25.40 1.62 -17.50
CA VAL A 981 -25.68 1.43 -16.06
C VAL A 981 -25.52 2.72 -15.25
N THR A 982 -24.57 3.59 -15.59
CA THR A 982 -24.36 4.85 -14.86
C THR A 982 -25.42 5.92 -15.15
N LYS A 983 -26.17 5.79 -16.26
CA LYS A 983 -27.28 6.67 -16.61
C LYS A 983 -28.63 6.19 -16.09
N VAL A 984 -28.83 4.88 -16.01
CA VAL A 984 -30.14 4.28 -15.70
C VAL A 984 -30.31 3.93 -14.24
N THR A 985 -29.23 3.60 -13.51
CA THR A 985 -29.31 3.24 -12.09
C THR A 985 -29.63 4.48 -11.24
N PRO A 986 -30.72 4.50 -10.45
CA PRO A 986 -31.05 5.66 -9.63
C PRO A 986 -29.96 5.91 -8.57
N PRO A 987 -29.53 7.16 -8.33
CA PRO A 987 -28.41 7.46 -7.44
C PRO A 987 -28.55 7.01 -5.98
N ALA A 988 -29.78 6.79 -5.51
CA ALA A 988 -30.05 6.32 -4.14
C ALA A 988 -29.96 4.79 -4.02
N CYS A 989 -29.89 4.06 -5.13
CA CYS A 989 -29.92 2.60 -5.11
C CYS A 989 -28.53 2.01 -4.86
N LEU A 990 -28.47 1.01 -3.99
CA LEU A 990 -27.31 0.15 -3.83
C LEU A 990 -27.59 -1.20 -4.47
N THR A 991 -26.55 -2.02 -4.62
CA THR A 991 -26.71 -3.36 -5.19
C THR A 991 -27.62 -4.21 -4.32
N TYR A 992 -28.68 -4.73 -4.94
CA TYR A 992 -29.68 -5.55 -4.27
C TYR A 992 -29.07 -6.73 -3.52
N ALA A 993 -29.47 -6.89 -2.26
CA ALA A 993 -29.07 -7.98 -1.37
C ALA A 993 -27.55 -8.22 -1.32
N THR A 994 -26.76 -7.14 -1.29
CA THR A 994 -25.30 -7.21 -1.15
C THR A 994 -24.92 -8.09 0.05
N ARG A 995 -23.99 -9.02 -0.17
CA ARG A 995 -23.61 -10.07 0.78
C ARG A 995 -22.53 -9.60 1.74
N TYR A 996 -22.82 -8.60 2.57
CA TYR A 996 -21.87 -8.00 3.53
C TYR A 996 -21.30 -9.03 4.52
N GLU A 997 -22.05 -10.06 4.86
CA GLU A 997 -21.60 -11.12 5.76
C GLU A 997 -20.45 -11.95 5.19
N ASN A 998 -20.29 -11.99 3.86
CA ASN A 998 -19.16 -12.66 3.22
C ASN A 998 -17.82 -11.99 3.53
N MET A 999 -17.80 -10.75 4.03
CA MET A 999 -16.57 -10.13 4.52
C MET A 999 -15.88 -10.96 5.61
N MET A 1000 -16.65 -11.72 6.41
CA MET A 1000 -16.08 -12.60 7.44
C MET A 1000 -15.27 -13.76 6.84
N SER A 1001 -15.60 -14.21 5.62
CA SER A 1001 -14.90 -15.30 4.94
C SER A 1001 -13.45 -14.96 4.61
N LEU A 1002 -13.15 -13.68 4.40
CA LEU A 1002 -11.78 -13.16 4.20
C LEU A 1002 -10.86 -13.49 5.38
N PHE A 1003 -11.44 -13.73 6.55
CA PHE A 1003 -10.74 -14.00 7.80
C PHE A 1003 -10.95 -15.43 8.30
N GLY A 1004 -11.44 -16.33 7.43
CA GLY A 1004 -11.75 -17.72 7.80
C GLY A 1004 -12.89 -17.85 8.82
N ARG A 1005 -13.78 -16.84 8.91
CA ARG A 1005 -14.92 -16.82 9.83
C ARG A 1005 -16.23 -16.80 9.06
N VAL A 1006 -17.32 -17.16 9.74
CA VAL A 1006 -18.67 -17.21 9.15
C VAL A 1006 -19.43 -15.95 9.52
N GLY A 1007 -20.02 -15.31 8.53
CA GLY A 1007 -21.05 -14.29 8.71
C GLY A 1007 -22.43 -14.87 8.40
N TYR A 1008 -23.49 -14.19 8.84
CA TYR A 1008 -24.85 -14.69 8.75
C TYR A 1008 -25.72 -13.80 7.86
N PHE A 1009 -26.41 -14.40 6.89
CA PHE A 1009 -27.43 -13.73 6.09
C PHE A 1009 -28.80 -14.17 6.57
N VAL A 1010 -29.59 -13.22 7.09
CA VAL A 1010 -30.83 -13.49 7.82
C VAL A 1010 -32.01 -12.94 7.05
N LYS A 1011 -33.05 -13.77 6.87
CA LYS A 1011 -34.29 -13.42 6.17
C LYS A 1011 -35.52 -13.45 7.07
N THR A 1012 -35.47 -14.17 8.19
CA THR A 1012 -36.62 -14.39 9.07
C THR A 1012 -36.34 -14.03 10.53
N ILE A 1013 -37.38 -13.72 11.31
CA ILE A 1013 -37.24 -13.41 12.75
C ILE A 1013 -36.72 -14.60 13.58
N PRO A 1014 -37.17 -15.85 13.37
CA PRO A 1014 -36.59 -16.99 14.08
C PRO A 1014 -35.09 -17.15 13.80
N GLU A 1015 -34.64 -16.94 12.55
CA GLU A 1015 -33.21 -16.90 12.21
C GLU A 1015 -32.50 -15.77 12.94
N LEU A 1016 -33.06 -14.56 12.97
CA LEU A 1016 -32.47 -13.41 13.65
C LEU A 1016 -32.24 -13.71 15.14
N LYS A 1017 -33.26 -14.21 15.85
CA LYS A 1017 -33.14 -14.55 17.29
C LYS A 1017 -32.05 -15.60 17.52
N LYS A 1018 -32.03 -16.66 16.71
CA LYS A 1018 -31.03 -17.74 16.80
C LYS A 1018 -29.61 -17.20 16.56
N VAL A 1019 -29.41 -16.47 15.47
CA VAL A 1019 -28.10 -15.96 15.07
C VAL A 1019 -27.56 -14.92 16.05
N VAL A 1020 -28.41 -14.05 16.61
CA VAL A 1020 -27.99 -13.10 17.65
C VAL A 1020 -27.47 -13.86 18.88
N GLN A 1021 -28.16 -14.91 19.31
CA GLN A 1021 -27.68 -15.72 20.45
C GLN A 1021 -26.34 -16.40 20.14
N GLU A 1022 -26.15 -16.95 18.93
CA GLU A 1022 -24.86 -17.50 18.49
C GLU A 1022 -23.75 -16.44 18.46
N ALA A 1023 -24.04 -15.25 17.92
CA ALA A 1023 -23.09 -14.15 17.84
C ALA A 1023 -22.63 -13.64 19.21
N LEU A 1024 -23.53 -13.67 20.22
CA LEU A 1024 -23.19 -13.30 21.59
C LEU A 1024 -22.25 -14.28 22.28
N GLN A 1025 -22.16 -15.54 21.81
CA GLN A 1025 -21.18 -16.52 22.32
C GLN A 1025 -19.77 -16.29 21.77
N VAL A 1026 -19.61 -15.53 20.69
CA VAL A 1026 -18.30 -15.25 20.08
C VAL A 1026 -17.55 -14.21 20.92
N ASN A 1027 -16.39 -14.59 21.45
CA ASN A 1027 -15.58 -13.75 22.35
C ASN A 1027 -14.22 -13.33 21.79
N ASP A 1028 -13.85 -13.83 20.60
CA ASP A 1028 -12.50 -13.71 20.05
C ASP A 1028 -12.43 -13.00 18.68
N GLY A 1029 -13.51 -12.32 18.28
CA GLY A 1029 -13.60 -11.59 17.02
C GLY A 1029 -15.02 -11.11 16.71
N PRO A 1030 -15.19 -10.34 15.63
CA PRO A 1030 -16.50 -9.80 15.28
C PRO A 1030 -17.40 -10.87 14.65
N THR A 1031 -18.71 -10.58 14.64
CA THR A 1031 -19.71 -11.31 13.86
C THR A 1031 -20.50 -10.31 13.02
N VAL A 1032 -20.69 -10.60 11.72
CA VAL A 1032 -21.54 -9.80 10.84
C VAL A 1032 -22.85 -10.55 10.59
N ILE A 1033 -23.96 -9.92 10.95
CA ILE A 1033 -25.33 -10.37 10.71
C ILE A 1033 -25.95 -9.42 9.70
N ASN A 1034 -26.11 -9.86 8.45
CA ASN A 1034 -26.71 -9.11 7.36
C ASN A 1034 -28.20 -9.47 7.27
N VAL A 1035 -29.07 -8.53 7.68
CA VAL A 1035 -30.52 -8.72 7.73
C VAL A 1035 -31.15 -8.04 6.53
N ILE A 1036 -31.63 -8.82 5.56
CA ILE A 1036 -32.36 -8.28 4.41
C ILE A 1036 -33.77 -7.88 4.85
N ILE A 1037 -34.16 -6.63 4.56
CA ILE A 1037 -35.50 -6.10 4.83
C ILE A 1037 -36.17 -5.68 3.52
N ASN A 1038 -37.48 -5.42 3.55
CA ASN A 1038 -38.19 -4.92 2.36
C ASN A 1038 -37.52 -3.61 1.88
N PRO A 1039 -37.09 -3.51 0.61
CA PRO A 1039 -36.41 -2.33 0.06
C PRO A 1039 -37.19 -1.03 0.20
N THR A 1040 -38.53 -1.11 0.18
CA THR A 1040 -39.46 0.02 0.29
C THR A 1040 -39.99 0.23 1.71
N ALA A 1041 -39.50 -0.51 2.71
CA ALA A 1041 -39.89 -0.30 4.09
C ALA A 1041 -39.48 1.10 4.54
N ASP A 1042 -40.44 1.87 5.03
CA ASP A 1042 -40.23 3.21 5.55
C ASP A 1042 -40.89 3.37 6.93
N ARG A 1043 -40.70 4.54 7.54
CA ARG A 1043 -41.38 4.92 8.76
C ARG A 1043 -42.90 4.86 8.57
N LYS A 1044 -43.64 4.44 9.60
CA LYS A 1044 -45.11 4.44 9.56
C LYS A 1044 -45.65 5.85 9.23
N PRO A 1045 -46.63 5.99 8.30
CA PRO A 1045 -47.26 7.27 7.99
C PRO A 1045 -47.72 7.98 9.27
N GLN A 1046 -47.29 9.22 9.45
CA GLN A 1046 -47.73 10.04 10.58
C GLN A 1046 -48.95 10.86 10.16
N THR A 1047 -49.95 10.96 11.04
CA THR A 1047 -51.20 11.71 10.80
C THR A 1047 -50.95 13.17 10.41
N PHE A 1048 -49.82 13.74 10.84
CA PHE A 1048 -49.42 15.10 10.49
C PHE A 1048 -48.05 15.11 9.80
N ARG A 1049 -48.01 15.52 8.53
CA ARG A 1049 -46.80 15.46 7.68
C ARG A 1049 -45.62 16.30 8.19
N TRP A 1050 -45.90 17.43 8.84
CA TRP A 1050 -44.88 18.25 9.49
C TRP A 1050 -44.19 17.53 10.66
N LEU A 1051 -44.70 16.37 11.12
CA LEU A 1051 -44.05 15.54 12.15
C LEU A 1051 -42.81 14.79 11.65
N THR A 1052 -42.67 14.62 10.33
CA THR A 1052 -41.58 13.88 9.68
C THR A 1052 -40.65 14.75 8.82
N GLU A 1053 -40.96 16.03 8.63
CA GLU A 1053 -40.04 16.96 7.99
C GLU A 1053 -38.90 17.32 8.95
N SER A 1054 -37.69 16.82 8.64
CA SER A 1054 -36.43 17.33 9.21
C SER A 1054 -35.83 18.48 8.39
N LYS A 1055 -36.51 18.87 7.30
CA LYS A 1055 -36.07 19.89 6.35
C LYS A 1055 -36.81 21.20 6.60
N LEU A 1056 -36.38 21.94 7.62
CA LEU A 1056 -36.42 23.40 7.67
C LEU A 1056 -35.19 23.88 8.44
#